data_AF-A0ABD3N0C2-F1
#
_entry.id   AF-A0ABD3N0C2-F1
#
_cell.length_a   1.000
_cell.length_b   1.000
_cell.length_c   1.000
_cell.angle_alpha   90.00
_cell.angle_beta   90.00
_cell.angle_gamma   90.00
#
_symmetry.space_group_name_H-M   'P 1'
#
loop_
_entity.id
_entity.type
_entity.pdbx_description
1 polymer ?
#
loop_
_entity_poly.entity_id
_entity_poly.type
_entity_poly.pdbx_seq_one_letter_code
_entity_poly.pdbx_strand_id
1 'polypeptide(L)'
;MSTHCILFYKYHPLTSCPTTLELYRLAHEKFCKSLHLTGRILIGLSEEGEGINGTLAGGRNELSIYVNYVCGNEYSRVGDGDKYKAAAEAFRKESRDFFNKIGKEELVFHEVDFKWSSRSTHEPEETAQESKDVAVTKSKDQEVWFPDLNIKIVKEIISTGGAFSNITTKETSVGYLTPKEWHEEMKKLQEQKQCLTDVNGTSGQVATGKEDEVETILIDVRNHKECQIGTFLPGVAIDPNTRTFSQFPKWVKEHSACAGGGEGNKEVKSTASASDTSLDNKRILLYCTGGIRCEKASAFVRQMVPSNRGVYHLKGGIHKYLEEFGSKDGECAFVGKNFVFDRRGAMSGADCLDGVKSDNGEKVVGQCMYCGKPHDTFLPENVCTVCREPVLVCPNCVDDLRNKQSILRGLEDKQNMRVEFHCEDHFQAKTCYYTSLIGFTALELNDQIQQLQLYTKQFEGIGKKGKQKRRTIRKQIEKIEAFIKAKEGGVRSMEFETELQCRNCGSSTCSGGCWGFHGGNTRMINREKAESIAASQKSSICASINYQKVRTRVPSNQRPMKRLKREKELAEVERLQLCKPASDYKLPNGLRVPPPSIRVLRSSVKGKWCGKSLQEVMSTEFHEFDNRDWLDQVISAGLLRINGISVAKIAEDFNQNASGIVLKNMDTIERVVHWHEPPICVHDSISFTKHTMPKEVLATTDSDTSSLPCLYCVNKPSTVPVHPAGPYYANSLLLQLEAQEGLMPKSLIPCHRIDRCTSGVLLCTDDTNVARVIQGAMTSSEPGAIKKLYVARVKGKFPSSSSEGLVNSIVDASLTWHENVLEVDAPIAVQLSGNAGSNVSDETFGMMHRIVSSEGKHAISRFKLLSYDAKTDQSLVSCAPITGRGHQLRVHLQLIGHPIHNDVEYGGFLDFKYVDIQEKQSIESILNASKESTCLMDESVTEDEAKCAIAMCKCCSAGAEGVKVSFHSAQLLGGGHAIDLHACKYYVGLRQKGINEEEARMHDMVFTVSLPMWALEFQDFAQDEIDWLK
;
A
#
# COMPACT_ATOMS: atom_id res chain seq x y z
N MET A 1 -13.55 -39.47 -9.29
CA MET A 1 -14.04 -38.86 -8.03
C MET A 1 -14.41 -37.43 -8.33
N SER A 2 -15.62 -37.00 -8.02
CA SER A 2 -16.05 -35.61 -8.18
C SER A 2 -15.49 -34.75 -7.04
N THR A 3 -15.00 -33.55 -7.39
CA THR A 3 -14.66 -32.51 -6.42
C THR A 3 -15.92 -31.70 -6.14
N HIS A 4 -16.19 -31.40 -4.87
CA HIS A 4 -17.33 -30.59 -4.44
C HIS A 4 -16.84 -29.26 -3.87
N CYS A 5 -17.72 -28.25 -3.90
CA CYS A 5 -17.50 -26.96 -3.27
C CYS A 5 -18.76 -26.47 -2.54
N ILE A 6 -18.54 -25.90 -1.36
CA ILE A 6 -19.54 -25.15 -0.60
C ILE A 6 -19.23 -23.67 -0.58
N LEU A 7 -20.26 -22.84 -0.72
CA LEU A 7 -20.23 -21.38 -0.53
C LEU A 7 -21.20 -20.99 0.60
N PHE A 8 -20.72 -20.21 1.56
CA PHE A 8 -21.51 -19.81 2.73
C PHE A 8 -21.11 -18.43 3.24
N TYR A 9 -22.05 -17.74 3.90
CA TYR A 9 -21.78 -16.54 4.67
C TYR A 9 -22.83 -16.39 5.77
N LYS A 10 -22.49 -15.69 6.84
CA LYS A 10 -23.44 -15.31 7.89
C LYS A 10 -22.94 -14.06 8.60
N TYR A 11 -23.77 -13.02 8.66
CA TYR A 11 -23.52 -11.85 9.50
C TYR A 11 -23.89 -12.21 10.95
N HIS A 12 -22.96 -11.98 11.88
CA HIS A 12 -23.11 -12.31 13.30
C HIS A 12 -22.13 -11.48 14.14
N PRO A 13 -22.53 -10.97 15.33
CA PRO A 13 -21.61 -10.25 16.23
C PRO A 13 -20.46 -11.16 16.68
N LEU A 14 -19.23 -10.68 16.46
CA LEU A 14 -18.00 -11.30 16.93
C LEU A 14 -17.33 -10.31 17.90
N THR A 15 -16.01 -10.15 17.80
CA THR A 15 -15.23 -9.24 18.63
C THR A 15 -14.39 -8.30 17.77
N SER A 16 -14.19 -7.08 18.25
CA SER A 16 -13.28 -6.09 17.65
C SER A 16 -11.82 -6.33 18.06
N CYS A 17 -11.56 -7.24 19.00
CA CYS A 17 -10.23 -7.63 19.46
C CYS A 17 -9.60 -8.68 18.52
N PRO A 18 -8.52 -8.33 17.79
CA PRO A 18 -7.90 -9.26 16.84
C PRO A 18 -7.35 -10.53 17.51
N THR A 19 -6.75 -10.40 18.69
CA THR A 19 -6.14 -11.52 19.43
C THR A 19 -7.19 -12.54 19.88
N THR A 20 -8.36 -12.07 20.33
CA THR A 20 -9.45 -12.98 20.71
C THR A 20 -10.07 -13.64 19.48
N LEU A 21 -10.25 -12.90 18.39
CA LEU A 21 -10.80 -13.42 17.13
C LEU A 21 -9.88 -14.45 16.45
N GLU A 22 -8.58 -14.36 16.69
CA GLU A 22 -7.59 -15.33 16.21
C GLU A 22 -7.85 -16.74 16.72
N LEU A 23 -8.43 -16.90 17.92
CA LEU A 23 -8.83 -18.21 18.46
C LEU A 23 -9.86 -18.89 17.56
N TYR A 24 -10.88 -18.14 17.12
CA TYR A 24 -11.91 -18.67 16.22
C TYR A 24 -11.35 -18.98 14.82
N ARG A 25 -10.44 -18.13 14.33
CA ARG A 25 -9.72 -18.36 13.07
C ARG A 25 -8.88 -19.64 13.10
N LEU A 26 -8.15 -19.87 14.18
CA LEU A 26 -7.32 -21.06 14.39
C LEU A 26 -8.17 -22.33 14.49
N ALA A 27 -9.31 -22.28 15.16
CA ALA A 27 -10.24 -23.41 15.24
C ALA A 27 -10.69 -23.87 13.85
N HIS A 28 -11.15 -22.93 13.01
CA HIS A 28 -11.49 -23.22 11.61
C HIS A 28 -10.30 -23.74 10.80
N GLU A 29 -9.11 -23.18 10.99
CA GLU A 29 -7.90 -23.61 10.25
C GLU A 29 -7.49 -25.04 10.59
N LYS A 30 -7.44 -25.39 11.88
CA LYS A 30 -7.14 -26.76 12.33
C LYS A 30 -8.16 -27.74 11.77
N PHE A 31 -9.45 -27.39 11.85
CA PHE A 31 -10.52 -28.28 11.41
C PHE A 31 -10.49 -28.51 9.90
N CYS A 32 -10.41 -27.45 9.09
CA CYS A 32 -10.31 -27.57 7.63
C CYS A 32 -9.08 -28.37 7.19
N LYS A 33 -7.92 -28.19 7.84
CA LYS A 33 -6.70 -28.97 7.54
C LYS A 33 -6.85 -30.45 7.86
N SER A 34 -7.50 -30.78 8.99
CA SER A 34 -7.76 -32.17 9.37
C SER A 34 -8.64 -32.91 8.34
N LEU A 35 -9.54 -32.17 7.70
CA LEU A 35 -10.43 -32.63 6.64
C LEU A 35 -9.82 -32.51 5.23
N HIS A 36 -8.56 -32.09 5.11
CA HIS A 36 -7.88 -31.85 3.83
C HIS A 36 -8.64 -30.89 2.88
N LEU A 37 -9.40 -29.94 3.44
CA LEU A 37 -10.14 -28.95 2.67
C LEU A 37 -9.23 -27.82 2.20
N THR A 38 -9.52 -27.32 1.00
CA THR A 38 -8.89 -26.13 0.41
C THR A 38 -9.93 -25.04 0.21
N GLY A 39 -9.52 -23.78 0.06
CA GLY A 39 -10.46 -22.68 -0.14
C GLY A 39 -10.13 -21.44 0.68
N ARG A 40 -11.14 -20.60 0.90
CA ARG A 40 -11.00 -19.32 1.61
C ARG A 40 -12.09 -19.13 2.64
N ILE A 41 -11.73 -18.62 3.82
CA ILE A 41 -12.67 -18.14 4.83
C ILE A 41 -12.23 -16.74 5.29
N LEU A 42 -13.17 -15.82 5.39
CA LEU A 42 -13.01 -14.46 5.87
C LEU A 42 -13.83 -14.30 7.15
N ILE A 43 -13.20 -13.85 8.22
CA ILE A 43 -13.81 -13.63 9.54
C ILE A 43 -13.76 -12.14 9.86
N GLY A 44 -14.92 -11.54 10.12
CA GLY A 44 -15.10 -10.11 10.33
C GLY A 44 -14.68 -9.64 11.72
N LEU A 45 -13.82 -8.62 11.77
CA LEU A 45 -13.37 -7.95 12.99
C LEU A 45 -14.39 -6.87 13.41
N SER A 46 -15.49 -7.28 14.02
CA SER A 46 -16.58 -6.37 14.40
C SER A 46 -17.41 -6.90 15.58
N GLU A 47 -17.70 -6.02 16.53
CA GLU A 47 -18.72 -6.24 17.57
C GLU A 47 -20.14 -6.00 17.08
N GLU A 48 -20.29 -5.30 15.96
CA GLU A 48 -21.56 -4.87 15.37
C GLU A 48 -22.09 -5.83 14.29
N GLY A 49 -21.39 -6.96 14.07
CA GLY A 49 -21.96 -8.11 13.37
C GLY A 49 -21.50 -8.42 11.96
N GLU A 50 -20.24 -8.17 11.64
CA GLU A 50 -19.67 -8.48 10.31
C GLU A 50 -19.65 -9.99 9.99
N GLY A 51 -19.49 -10.88 10.98
CA GLY A 51 -19.67 -12.32 10.80
C GLY A 51 -18.58 -13.05 9.98
N ILE A 52 -18.96 -14.02 9.16
CA ILE A 52 -18.06 -14.93 8.43
C ILE A 52 -18.53 -15.14 6.97
N ASN A 53 -17.58 -15.32 6.05
CA ASN A 53 -17.83 -15.64 4.64
C ASN A 53 -16.80 -16.67 4.15
N GLY A 54 -17.22 -17.74 3.49
CA GLY A 54 -16.32 -18.81 3.09
C GLY A 54 -16.70 -19.52 1.79
N THR A 55 -15.68 -20.07 1.14
CA THR A 55 -15.79 -20.98 0.00
C THR A 55 -14.76 -22.09 0.19
N LEU A 56 -15.20 -23.33 0.34
CA LEU A 56 -14.33 -24.48 0.57
C LEU A 56 -14.56 -25.54 -0.50
N ALA A 57 -13.51 -26.25 -0.91
CA ALA A 57 -13.57 -27.39 -1.80
C ALA A 57 -12.85 -28.60 -1.21
N GLY A 58 -13.35 -29.78 -1.55
CA GLY A 58 -12.85 -31.06 -1.06
C GLY A 58 -13.74 -32.21 -1.50
N GLY A 59 -13.55 -33.38 -0.86
CA GLY A 59 -14.47 -34.50 -1.03
C GLY A 59 -15.83 -34.21 -0.41
N ARG A 60 -16.89 -34.81 -0.96
CA ARG A 60 -18.27 -34.63 -0.47
C ARG A 60 -18.40 -34.98 1.01
N ASN A 61 -17.78 -36.07 1.44
CA ASN A 61 -17.84 -36.54 2.83
C ASN A 61 -17.17 -35.54 3.79
N GLU A 62 -15.96 -35.08 3.47
CA GLU A 62 -15.21 -34.11 4.28
C GLU A 62 -15.96 -32.78 4.40
N LEU A 63 -16.55 -32.29 3.31
CA LEU A 63 -17.38 -31.08 3.33
C LEU A 63 -18.66 -31.28 4.14
N SER A 64 -19.32 -32.44 4.04
CA SER A 64 -20.50 -32.74 4.85
C SER A 64 -20.17 -32.77 6.35
N ILE A 65 -19.02 -33.32 6.73
CA ILE A 65 -18.53 -33.26 8.12
C ILE A 65 -18.32 -31.82 8.56
N TYR A 66 -17.65 -30.99 7.75
CA TYR A 66 -17.45 -29.58 8.06
C TYR A 66 -18.80 -28.84 8.27
N VAL A 67 -19.74 -29.00 7.34
CA VAL A 67 -21.08 -28.37 7.42
C VAL A 67 -21.81 -28.80 8.68
N ASN A 68 -21.88 -30.10 8.96
CA ASN A 68 -22.58 -30.64 10.12
C ASN A 68 -22.05 -30.02 11.44
N TYR A 69 -20.72 -29.91 11.54
CA TYR A 69 -20.03 -29.37 12.70
C TYR A 69 -19.99 -27.84 12.80
N VAL A 70 -20.27 -27.12 11.73
CA VAL A 70 -20.48 -25.68 11.77
C VAL A 70 -21.96 -25.37 12.09
N CYS A 71 -22.88 -26.31 11.86
CA CYS A 71 -24.33 -26.16 12.06
C CYS A 71 -24.89 -26.36 13.47
N GLY A 72 -24.06 -26.58 14.50
CA GLY A 72 -24.57 -26.89 15.86
C GLY A 72 -24.80 -28.37 16.21
N ASN A 73 -24.96 -29.25 15.22
CA ASN A 73 -25.26 -30.67 15.42
C ASN A 73 -24.17 -31.48 16.17
N GLU A 74 -24.64 -32.46 16.97
CA GLU A 74 -23.83 -33.49 17.63
C GLU A 74 -23.33 -34.56 16.64
N TYR A 75 -22.28 -35.30 17.01
CA TYR A 75 -21.71 -36.34 16.15
C TYR A 75 -22.74 -37.42 15.83
N SER A 76 -23.21 -37.47 14.59
CA SER A 76 -23.89 -38.61 14.00
C SER A 76 -22.94 -39.27 12.99
N ARG A 77 -22.91 -40.61 12.94
CA ARG A 77 -22.06 -41.35 11.99
C ARG A 77 -22.44 -40.98 10.54
N VAL A 78 -21.61 -40.18 9.88
CA VAL A 78 -21.66 -39.94 8.44
C VAL A 78 -20.46 -40.63 7.81
N GLY A 79 -20.65 -41.79 7.18
CA GLY A 79 -19.60 -42.55 6.49
C GLY A 79 -18.39 -42.91 7.37
N ASP A 80 -17.17 -42.70 6.86
CA ASP A 80 -15.87 -42.87 7.55
C ASP A 80 -15.61 -41.83 8.68
N GLY A 81 -16.66 -41.24 9.25
CA GLY A 81 -16.60 -40.13 10.21
C GLY A 81 -15.80 -40.41 11.49
N ASP A 82 -15.59 -41.69 11.86
CA ASP A 82 -14.84 -42.06 13.06
C ASP A 82 -13.38 -41.59 12.99
N LYS A 83 -12.81 -41.42 11.78
CA LYS A 83 -11.45 -40.88 11.57
C LYS A 83 -11.33 -39.40 11.98
N TYR A 84 -12.37 -38.60 11.77
CA TYR A 84 -12.32 -37.14 11.97
C TYR A 84 -13.03 -36.68 13.25
N LYS A 85 -13.63 -37.60 14.00
CA LYS A 85 -14.39 -37.34 15.23
C LYS A 85 -13.64 -36.45 16.23
N ALA A 86 -12.39 -36.79 16.54
CA ALA A 86 -11.59 -36.02 17.50
C ALA A 86 -11.35 -34.57 17.06
N ALA A 87 -11.05 -34.35 15.77
CA ALA A 87 -10.84 -33.01 15.23
C ALA A 87 -12.12 -32.17 15.25
N ALA A 88 -13.26 -32.82 14.98
CA ALA A 88 -14.55 -32.19 14.94
C ALA A 88 -15.09 -31.84 16.35
N GLU A 89 -14.89 -32.71 17.34
CA GLU A 89 -15.16 -32.43 18.76
C GLU A 89 -14.26 -31.31 19.30
N ALA A 90 -12.98 -31.28 18.91
CA ALA A 90 -12.07 -30.20 19.25
C ALA A 90 -12.54 -28.85 18.69
N PHE A 91 -12.93 -28.81 17.40
CA PHE A 91 -13.48 -27.60 16.78
C PHE A 91 -14.71 -27.07 17.53
N ARG A 92 -15.63 -27.96 17.93
CA ARG A 92 -16.80 -27.58 18.73
C ARG A 92 -16.41 -26.94 20.04
N LYS A 93 -15.54 -27.60 20.79
CA LYS A 93 -15.09 -27.09 22.08
C LYS A 93 -14.45 -25.70 21.91
N GLU A 94 -13.50 -25.56 20.98
CA GLU A 94 -12.81 -24.29 20.71
C GLU A 94 -13.77 -23.19 20.25
N SER A 95 -14.77 -23.51 19.42
CA SER A 95 -15.82 -22.56 18.99
C SER A 95 -16.68 -22.10 20.17
N ARG A 96 -17.15 -23.02 21.02
CA ARG A 96 -17.94 -22.68 22.22
C ARG A 96 -17.15 -21.83 23.21
N ASP A 97 -15.91 -22.22 23.48
CA ASP A 97 -15.01 -21.49 24.37
C ASP A 97 -14.77 -20.06 23.85
N PHE A 98 -14.64 -19.87 22.54
CA PHE A 98 -14.55 -18.55 21.92
C PHE A 98 -15.81 -17.70 22.16
N PHE A 99 -17.00 -18.22 21.88
CA PHE A 99 -18.26 -17.46 22.06
C PHE A 99 -18.56 -17.14 23.53
N ASN A 100 -18.29 -18.09 24.42
CA ASN A 100 -18.34 -17.88 25.87
C ASN A 100 -17.40 -16.76 26.30
N LYS A 101 -16.16 -16.75 25.79
CA LYS A 101 -15.14 -15.74 26.12
C LYS A 101 -15.52 -14.33 25.68
N ILE A 102 -16.25 -14.17 24.57
CA ILE A 102 -16.70 -12.86 24.10
C ILE A 102 -18.08 -12.46 24.66
N GLY A 103 -18.73 -13.33 25.45
CA GLY A 103 -20.06 -13.09 26.00
C GLY A 103 -21.13 -12.91 24.94
N LYS A 104 -21.04 -13.65 23.82
CA LYS A 104 -22.01 -13.61 22.72
C LYS A 104 -22.60 -15.00 22.49
N GLU A 105 -23.82 -15.03 21.95
CA GLU A 105 -24.42 -16.29 21.49
C GLU A 105 -23.59 -16.92 20.37
N GLU A 106 -23.55 -18.26 20.36
CA GLU A 106 -22.85 -19.02 19.35
C GLU A 106 -23.40 -18.73 17.95
N LEU A 107 -22.48 -18.63 16.98
CA LEU A 107 -22.84 -18.56 15.58
C LEU A 107 -23.28 -19.95 15.11
N VAL A 108 -24.59 -20.13 14.95
CA VAL A 108 -25.19 -21.37 14.45
C VAL A 108 -25.52 -21.23 12.97
N PHE A 109 -24.98 -22.07 12.11
CA PHE A 109 -25.41 -22.18 10.71
C PHE A 109 -26.56 -23.19 10.55
N HIS A 110 -27.32 -23.08 9.47
CA HIS A 110 -28.24 -24.14 9.01
C HIS A 110 -27.74 -24.73 7.68
N GLU A 111 -28.13 -25.96 7.36
CA GLU A 111 -27.72 -26.62 6.11
C GLU A 111 -28.05 -25.78 4.87
N VAL A 112 -29.18 -25.08 4.90
CA VAL A 112 -29.64 -24.19 3.82
C VAL A 112 -28.73 -22.98 3.57
N ASP A 113 -27.88 -22.60 4.53
CA ASP A 113 -26.93 -21.50 4.37
C ASP A 113 -25.78 -21.87 3.42
N PHE A 114 -25.50 -23.17 3.28
CA PHE A 114 -24.48 -23.72 2.40
C PHE A 114 -25.04 -23.98 1.01
N LYS A 115 -24.35 -23.44 0.01
CA LYS A 115 -24.69 -23.58 -1.41
C LYS A 115 -23.70 -24.57 -2.01
N TRP A 116 -24.22 -25.65 -2.58
CA TRP A 116 -23.40 -26.78 -3.03
C TRP A 116 -23.21 -26.75 -4.53
N SER A 117 -22.03 -27.15 -4.97
CA SER A 117 -21.73 -27.29 -6.39
C SER A 117 -20.67 -28.38 -6.61
N SER A 118 -20.73 -29.04 -7.76
CA SER A 118 -19.80 -30.09 -8.17
C SER A 118 -19.54 -30.01 -9.67
N ARG A 119 -18.49 -30.68 -10.16
CA ARG A 119 -18.29 -30.91 -11.58
C ARG A 119 -17.77 -32.33 -11.77
N SER A 120 -18.42 -33.13 -12.63
CA SER A 120 -17.93 -34.46 -12.98
C SER A 120 -16.97 -34.37 -14.17
N THR A 121 -15.85 -35.06 -14.09
CA THR A 121 -14.94 -35.26 -15.22
C THR A 121 -15.49 -36.37 -16.11
N HIS A 122 -16.46 -36.04 -16.97
CA HIS A 122 -16.78 -36.91 -18.10
C HIS A 122 -15.82 -36.57 -19.25
N GLU A 123 -14.99 -37.53 -19.65
CA GLU A 123 -14.38 -37.51 -20.98
C GLU A 123 -15.53 -37.59 -22.00
N PRO A 124 -15.61 -36.70 -23.00
CA PRO A 124 -16.54 -36.88 -24.09
C PRO A 124 -16.15 -38.13 -24.89
N GLU A 125 -17.07 -39.09 -25.01
CA GLU A 125 -16.98 -40.15 -26.02
C GLU A 125 -17.17 -39.49 -27.40
N GLU A 126 -16.10 -38.92 -27.97
CA GLU A 126 -16.07 -38.58 -29.39
C GLU A 126 -15.41 -39.72 -30.17
N THR A 127 -16.28 -40.37 -30.94
CA THR A 127 -16.06 -41.16 -32.15
C THR A 127 -14.64 -41.14 -32.72
N ALA A 128 -14.03 -42.33 -32.78
CA ALA A 128 -12.77 -42.59 -33.44
C ALA A 128 -12.81 -42.23 -34.95
N GLN A 129 -12.07 -41.19 -35.35
CA GLN A 129 -11.35 -41.22 -36.63
C GLN A 129 -10.15 -40.25 -36.64
N GLU A 130 -8.97 -40.87 -36.66
CA GLU A 130 -7.69 -40.42 -37.22
C GLU A 130 -7.08 -39.06 -36.81
N SER A 131 -6.15 -39.10 -35.86
CA SER A 131 -4.76 -38.64 -36.10
C SER A 131 -3.84 -39.20 -35.01
N LYS A 132 -2.92 -40.09 -35.40
CA LYS A 132 -1.81 -40.55 -34.58
C LYS A 132 -0.79 -39.41 -34.48
N ASP A 133 -0.53 -38.92 -33.27
CA ASP A 133 0.81 -38.81 -32.69
C ASP A 133 0.81 -37.95 -31.42
N VAL A 134 1.73 -38.29 -30.51
CA VAL A 134 2.01 -37.72 -29.18
C VAL A 134 1.18 -38.29 -28.02
N ALA A 135 1.58 -39.49 -27.58
CA ALA A 135 1.24 -40.03 -26.27
C ALA A 135 1.98 -39.25 -25.16
N VAL A 136 1.28 -38.30 -24.52
CA VAL A 136 1.67 -37.78 -23.20
C VAL A 136 0.86 -38.53 -22.16
N THR A 137 1.53 -39.31 -21.33
CA THR A 137 0.98 -39.92 -20.12
C THR A 137 0.47 -38.84 -19.17
N LYS A 138 -0.84 -38.54 -19.19
CA LYS A 138 -1.49 -37.72 -18.15
C LYS A 138 -1.78 -38.59 -16.94
N SER A 139 -1.18 -38.27 -15.79
CA SER A 139 -1.58 -38.79 -14.49
C SER A 139 -3.04 -38.40 -14.20
N LYS A 140 -3.76 -39.26 -13.46
CA LYS A 140 -5.09 -38.97 -12.90
C LYS A 140 -4.97 -37.89 -11.81
N ASP A 141 -4.70 -36.65 -12.21
CA ASP A 141 -4.67 -35.53 -11.27
C ASP A 141 -6.11 -35.12 -10.93
N GLN A 142 -6.48 -35.26 -9.67
CA GLN A 142 -7.74 -34.79 -9.12
C GLN A 142 -7.89 -33.27 -9.40
N GLU A 143 -9.05 -32.83 -9.89
CA GLU A 143 -9.23 -31.42 -10.25
C GLU A 143 -9.22 -30.53 -8.99
N VAL A 144 -8.11 -29.81 -8.79
CA VAL A 144 -7.92 -28.90 -7.66
C VAL A 144 -8.51 -27.52 -7.99
N TRP A 145 -9.54 -27.11 -7.25
CA TRP A 145 -10.24 -25.81 -7.44
C TRP A 145 -9.73 -24.67 -6.58
N PHE A 146 -8.99 -24.96 -5.51
CA PHE A 146 -8.21 -24.01 -4.73
C PHE A 146 -6.83 -24.60 -4.42
N PRO A 147 -5.73 -23.82 -4.51
CA PRO A 147 -4.40 -24.37 -4.34
C PRO A 147 -4.02 -24.62 -2.88
N ASP A 148 -4.66 -23.88 -1.98
CA ASP A 148 -4.38 -23.86 -0.55
C ASP A 148 -5.65 -23.51 0.25
N LEU A 149 -5.55 -23.63 1.56
CA LEU A 149 -6.53 -23.13 2.52
C LEU A 149 -6.09 -21.75 3.03
N ASN A 150 -6.97 -20.76 2.95
CA ASN A 150 -6.68 -19.38 3.33
C ASN A 150 -7.77 -18.79 4.23
N ILE A 151 -7.52 -18.73 5.54
CA ILE A 151 -8.45 -18.18 6.52
C ILE A 151 -7.91 -16.87 7.07
N LYS A 152 -8.66 -15.76 6.95
CA LYS A 152 -8.20 -14.41 7.30
C LYS A 152 -9.19 -13.66 8.16
N ILE A 153 -8.65 -12.89 9.10
CA ILE A 153 -9.39 -11.83 9.77
C ILE A 153 -9.42 -10.59 8.87
N VAL A 154 -10.60 -10.03 8.67
CA VAL A 154 -10.85 -8.87 7.79
C VAL A 154 -11.75 -7.87 8.50
N LYS A 155 -11.69 -6.60 8.10
CA LYS A 155 -12.64 -5.59 8.59
C LYS A 155 -14.05 -5.82 8.06
N GLU A 156 -14.13 -6.27 6.81
CA GLU A 156 -15.40 -6.54 6.14
C GLU A 156 -15.30 -7.89 5.43
N ILE A 157 -16.26 -8.78 5.64
CA ILE A 157 -16.33 -10.11 4.99
C ILE A 157 -16.69 -10.00 3.49
N ILE A 158 -17.15 -8.82 3.08
CA ILE A 158 -17.22 -8.35 1.71
C ILE A 158 -16.68 -6.92 1.65
N SER A 159 -15.62 -6.68 0.88
CA SER A 159 -14.97 -5.37 0.87
C SER A 159 -15.86 -4.32 0.21
N THR A 160 -16.23 -3.31 0.98
CA THR A 160 -17.11 -2.24 0.47
C THR A 160 -16.41 -0.89 0.33
N GLY A 161 -15.15 -0.82 0.75
CA GLY A 161 -14.41 0.44 0.83
C GLY A 161 -14.80 1.30 2.03
N GLY A 162 -15.49 0.71 3.03
CA GLY A 162 -15.97 1.39 4.23
C GLY A 162 -17.23 2.25 4.01
N ALA A 163 -17.85 2.19 2.83
CA ALA A 163 -19.08 2.94 2.55
C ALA A 163 -20.30 2.37 3.30
N PHE A 164 -20.23 1.12 3.74
CA PHE A 164 -21.31 0.40 4.41
C PHE A 164 -20.95 0.09 5.88
N SER A 165 -19.94 0.76 6.44
CA SER A 165 -19.47 0.50 7.81
C SER A 165 -20.51 0.81 8.88
N ASN A 166 -21.51 1.62 8.55
CA ASN A 166 -22.58 2.03 9.49
C ASN A 166 -23.84 1.16 9.33
N ILE A 167 -23.84 0.16 8.44
CA ILE A 167 -25.00 -0.70 8.23
C ILE A 167 -24.93 -1.85 9.23
N THR A 168 -25.95 -1.93 10.08
CA THR A 168 -26.03 -2.93 11.14
C THR A 168 -26.65 -4.24 10.62
N THR A 169 -26.42 -5.35 11.32
CA THR A 169 -27.02 -6.66 10.98
C THR A 169 -28.55 -6.69 10.98
N LYS A 170 -29.18 -5.75 11.69
CA LYS A 170 -30.65 -5.61 11.68
C LYS A 170 -31.17 -5.09 10.34
N GLU A 171 -30.34 -4.36 9.58
CA GLU A 171 -30.71 -3.75 8.30
C GLU A 171 -30.44 -4.66 7.09
N THR A 172 -29.59 -5.68 7.24
CA THR A 172 -29.19 -6.60 6.16
C THR A 172 -30.25 -7.65 5.82
N SER A 173 -31.17 -7.96 6.75
CA SER A 173 -32.17 -9.04 6.60
C SER A 173 -33.54 -8.59 6.08
N VAL A 174 -33.61 -7.46 5.37
CA VAL A 174 -34.87 -6.85 4.91
C VAL A 174 -34.99 -6.90 3.38
N GLY A 175 -36.17 -7.32 2.90
CA GLY A 175 -36.49 -7.35 1.47
C GLY A 175 -36.05 -8.62 0.75
N TYR A 176 -35.99 -9.77 1.42
CA TYR A 176 -35.70 -11.03 0.73
C TYR A 176 -36.85 -11.47 -0.17
N LEU A 177 -36.49 -11.97 -1.34
CA LEU A 177 -37.35 -12.81 -2.18
C LEU A 177 -36.72 -14.20 -2.26
N THR A 178 -37.50 -15.23 -1.98
CA THR A 178 -37.10 -16.63 -2.23
C THR A 178 -36.86 -16.85 -3.73
N PRO A 179 -36.13 -17.91 -4.13
CA PRO A 179 -35.97 -18.24 -5.55
C PRO A 179 -37.29 -18.31 -6.32
N LYS A 180 -38.38 -18.80 -5.70
CA LYS A 180 -39.71 -18.92 -6.33
C LYS A 180 -40.37 -17.55 -6.53
N GLU A 181 -40.42 -16.73 -5.48
CA GLU A 181 -40.95 -15.36 -5.58
C GLU A 181 -40.14 -14.54 -6.58
N TRP A 182 -38.81 -14.66 -6.57
CA TRP A 182 -37.95 -14.00 -7.55
C TRP A 182 -38.24 -14.45 -8.98
N HIS A 183 -38.45 -15.75 -9.20
CA HIS A 183 -38.81 -16.29 -10.51
C HIS A 183 -40.12 -15.71 -11.04
N GLU A 184 -41.14 -15.59 -10.19
CA GLU A 184 -42.41 -14.95 -10.54
C GLU A 184 -42.20 -13.47 -10.92
N GLU A 185 -41.35 -12.75 -10.18
CA GLU A 185 -40.98 -11.37 -10.52
C GLU A 185 -40.25 -11.27 -11.87
N MET A 186 -39.37 -12.23 -12.21
CA MET A 186 -38.72 -12.27 -13.51
C MET A 186 -39.73 -12.51 -14.64
N LYS A 187 -40.71 -13.39 -14.43
CA LYS A 187 -41.80 -13.63 -15.40
C LYS A 187 -42.62 -12.35 -15.65
N LYS A 188 -43.04 -11.65 -14.59
CA LYS A 188 -43.76 -10.37 -14.70
C LYS A 188 -42.97 -9.33 -15.49
N LEU A 189 -41.67 -9.16 -15.20
CA LEU A 189 -40.81 -8.22 -15.92
C LEU A 189 -40.63 -8.61 -17.41
N GLN A 190 -40.55 -9.90 -17.70
CA GLN A 190 -40.44 -10.41 -19.07
C GLN A 190 -41.74 -10.16 -19.87
N GLU A 191 -42.90 -10.38 -19.26
CA GLU A 191 -44.22 -10.09 -19.86
C GLU A 191 -44.41 -8.60 -20.12
N GLN A 192 -44.06 -7.72 -19.16
CA GLN A 192 -44.12 -6.27 -19.33
C GLN A 192 -43.29 -5.78 -20.53
N LYS A 193 -42.11 -6.38 -20.75
CA LYS A 193 -41.26 -6.06 -21.91
C LYS A 193 -41.85 -6.52 -23.23
N GLN A 194 -42.48 -7.70 -23.28
CA GLN A 194 -43.12 -8.22 -24.50
C GLN A 194 -44.30 -7.34 -24.93
N CYS A 195 -45.13 -6.90 -23.98
CA CYS A 195 -46.24 -5.97 -24.25
C CYS A 195 -45.77 -4.61 -24.82
N LEU A 196 -44.62 -4.10 -24.39
CA LEU A 196 -44.04 -2.86 -24.91
C LEU A 196 -43.43 -2.99 -26.31
N THR A 197 -42.94 -4.18 -26.68
CA THR A 197 -42.38 -4.43 -28.03
C THR A 197 -43.45 -4.63 -29.10
N ASP A 198 -44.62 -5.17 -28.75
CA ASP A 198 -45.71 -5.43 -29.71
C ASP A 198 -46.46 -4.15 -30.12
N VAL A 199 -46.49 -3.12 -29.26
CA VAL A 199 -47.17 -1.84 -29.54
C VAL A 199 -46.40 -0.98 -30.56
N ASN A 200 -45.09 -1.14 -30.69
CA ASN A 200 -44.26 -0.37 -31.64
C ASN A 200 -44.20 -0.98 -33.06
N GLY A 201 -44.91 -2.09 -33.32
CA GLY A 201 -44.96 -2.78 -34.61
C GLY A 201 -46.15 -2.42 -35.52
N THR A 202 -47.15 -1.69 -35.02
CA THR A 202 -48.32 -1.26 -35.81
C THR A 202 -48.68 0.18 -35.54
N SER A 203 -48.76 0.96 -36.61
CA SER A 203 -49.09 2.39 -36.60
C SER A 203 -50.42 2.70 -35.91
N GLY A 204 -50.37 3.58 -34.91
CA GLY A 204 -51.42 4.53 -34.60
C GLY A 204 -52.52 4.07 -33.65
N GLN A 205 -52.34 4.34 -32.35
CA GLN A 205 -53.25 5.17 -31.54
C GLN A 205 -52.71 5.29 -30.11
N VAL A 206 -52.59 6.55 -29.66
CA VAL A 206 -52.17 6.91 -28.30
C VAL A 206 -53.29 6.50 -27.33
N ALA A 207 -53.06 5.45 -26.55
CA ALA A 207 -53.90 5.13 -25.40
C ALA A 207 -53.56 6.08 -24.25
N THR A 208 -54.39 7.09 -24.05
CA THR A 208 -54.42 7.91 -22.85
C THR A 208 -55.03 7.11 -21.69
N GLY A 209 -54.25 6.87 -20.63
CA GLY A 209 -54.77 6.52 -19.31
C GLY A 209 -54.14 5.28 -18.65
N LYS A 210 -53.16 5.51 -17.78
CA LYS A 210 -53.14 5.02 -16.38
C LYS A 210 -51.97 5.65 -15.64
N GLU A 211 -52.30 6.54 -14.71
CA GLU A 211 -51.41 7.03 -13.67
C GLU A 211 -51.10 5.86 -12.69
N ASP A 212 -49.86 5.85 -12.17
CA ASP A 212 -49.30 4.96 -11.12
C ASP A 212 -48.78 3.54 -11.49
N GLU A 213 -48.12 3.34 -12.65
CA GLU A 213 -47.26 2.15 -12.78
C GLU A 213 -45.97 2.31 -11.95
N VAL A 214 -45.84 1.48 -10.90
CA VAL A 214 -44.59 1.29 -10.14
C VAL A 214 -43.55 0.66 -11.08
N GLU A 215 -42.76 1.48 -11.75
CA GLU A 215 -41.68 0.99 -12.61
C GLU A 215 -40.64 0.24 -11.75
N THR A 216 -40.46 -1.05 -12.05
CA THR A 216 -39.55 -1.95 -11.33
C THR A 216 -38.23 -2.07 -12.10
N ILE A 217 -37.11 -1.82 -11.42
CA ILE A 217 -35.77 -1.91 -11.99
C ILE A 217 -35.02 -3.11 -11.42
N LEU A 218 -34.29 -3.80 -12.29
CA LEU A 218 -33.50 -4.97 -11.96
C LEU A 218 -32.02 -4.60 -12.05
N ILE A 219 -31.25 -4.78 -10.97
CA ILE A 219 -29.84 -4.37 -10.89
C ILE A 219 -28.96 -5.57 -10.55
N ASP A 220 -27.97 -5.81 -11.40
CA ASP A 220 -26.91 -6.76 -11.14
C ASP A 220 -25.84 -6.12 -10.24
N VAL A 221 -25.75 -6.53 -8.98
CA VAL A 221 -24.81 -5.93 -8.00
C VAL A 221 -23.38 -6.47 -8.19
N ARG A 222 -23.17 -7.33 -9.21
CA ARG A 222 -21.87 -7.92 -9.49
C ARG A 222 -20.94 -6.96 -10.23
N ASN A 223 -19.67 -7.34 -10.33
CA ASN A 223 -18.73 -6.58 -11.16
C ASN A 223 -19.01 -6.86 -12.64
N HIS A 224 -18.70 -5.91 -13.52
CA HIS A 224 -18.98 -5.98 -14.96
C HIS A 224 -18.59 -7.32 -15.61
N LYS A 225 -17.39 -7.84 -15.30
CA LYS A 225 -16.93 -9.15 -15.83
C LYS A 225 -17.84 -10.33 -15.48
N GLU A 226 -18.54 -10.26 -14.35
CA GLU A 226 -19.46 -11.30 -13.90
C GLU A 226 -20.78 -11.21 -14.68
N CYS A 227 -21.24 -9.99 -14.95
CA CYS A 227 -22.42 -9.69 -15.75
C CYS A 227 -22.23 -10.12 -17.22
N GLN A 228 -21.00 -9.99 -17.74
CA GLN A 228 -20.66 -10.31 -19.13
C GLN A 228 -20.94 -11.76 -19.53
N ILE A 229 -20.88 -12.72 -18.60
CA ILE A 229 -20.97 -14.14 -18.94
C ILE A 229 -22.30 -14.79 -18.56
N GLY A 230 -23.14 -14.07 -17.82
CA GLY A 230 -24.51 -14.48 -17.51
C GLY A 230 -25.21 -13.44 -16.67
N THR A 231 -26.53 -13.28 -16.82
CA THR A 231 -27.34 -12.25 -16.16
C THR A 231 -28.81 -12.66 -16.16
N PHE A 232 -29.62 -12.10 -15.27
CA PHE A 232 -31.08 -12.26 -15.34
C PHE A 232 -31.64 -11.36 -16.45
N LEU A 233 -32.54 -11.90 -17.26
CA LEU A 233 -33.24 -11.16 -18.33
C LEU A 233 -32.30 -10.23 -19.13
N PRO A 234 -31.39 -10.77 -19.96
CA PRO A 234 -30.43 -9.97 -20.73
C PRO A 234 -31.09 -8.80 -21.48
N GLY A 235 -30.53 -7.59 -21.31
CA GLY A 235 -31.11 -6.35 -21.82
C GLY A 235 -32.29 -5.80 -20.99
N VAL A 236 -32.50 -6.30 -19.78
CA VAL A 236 -33.39 -5.72 -18.76
C VAL A 236 -32.61 -5.41 -17.48
N ALA A 237 -31.79 -6.36 -17.01
CA ALA A 237 -30.93 -6.10 -15.87
C ALA A 237 -29.91 -4.99 -16.17
N ILE A 238 -29.84 -4.02 -15.27
CA ILE A 238 -28.87 -2.94 -15.29
C ILE A 238 -27.53 -3.47 -14.78
N ASP A 239 -26.49 -3.29 -15.57
CA ASP A 239 -25.10 -3.50 -15.16
C ASP A 239 -24.50 -2.16 -14.70
N PRO A 240 -24.16 -2.00 -13.40
CA PRO A 240 -23.52 -0.81 -12.88
C PRO A 240 -22.11 -0.52 -13.44
N ASN A 241 -21.57 -1.44 -14.26
CA ASN A 241 -20.22 -1.40 -14.83
C ASN A 241 -19.13 -1.20 -13.77
N THR A 242 -19.28 -1.86 -12.62
CA THR A 242 -18.31 -1.77 -11.53
C THR A 242 -17.17 -2.76 -11.72
N ARG A 243 -15.92 -2.36 -11.49
CA ARG A 243 -14.75 -3.28 -11.47
C ARG A 243 -14.59 -3.98 -10.13
N THR A 244 -15.00 -3.29 -9.07
CA THR A 244 -14.96 -3.76 -7.68
C THR A 244 -16.21 -3.29 -6.97
N PHE A 245 -16.78 -4.12 -6.10
CA PHE A 245 -18.01 -3.81 -5.35
C PHE A 245 -17.97 -2.48 -4.57
N SER A 246 -16.79 -2.03 -4.11
CA SER A 246 -16.64 -0.71 -3.46
C SER A 246 -16.98 0.49 -4.36
N GLN A 247 -17.18 0.29 -5.66
CA GLN A 247 -17.63 1.33 -6.61
C GLN A 247 -19.16 1.43 -6.67
N PHE A 248 -19.89 0.39 -6.26
CA PHE A 248 -21.35 0.38 -6.28
C PHE A 248 -21.99 1.54 -5.49
N PRO A 249 -21.52 1.92 -4.29
CA PRO A 249 -22.03 3.10 -3.57
C PRO A 249 -21.97 4.40 -4.36
N LYS A 250 -20.91 4.57 -5.17
CA LYS A 250 -20.73 5.74 -6.02
C LYS A 250 -21.76 5.73 -7.13
N TRP A 251 -21.94 4.57 -7.77
CA TRP A 251 -22.95 4.39 -8.81
C TRP A 251 -24.36 4.72 -8.29
N VAL A 252 -24.75 4.22 -7.11
CA VAL A 252 -26.07 4.54 -6.50
C VAL A 252 -26.26 6.04 -6.30
N LYS A 253 -25.23 6.75 -5.79
CA LYS A 253 -25.30 8.21 -5.58
C LYS A 253 -25.38 9.01 -6.87
N GLU A 254 -24.77 8.51 -7.94
CA GLU A 254 -24.80 9.17 -9.26
C GLU A 254 -26.17 8.99 -9.96
N HIS A 255 -26.98 8.03 -9.50
CA HIS A 255 -28.29 7.69 -10.06
C HIS A 255 -29.46 7.99 -9.10
N SER A 256 -29.21 8.78 -8.04
CA SER A 256 -30.25 9.36 -7.18
C SER A 256 -30.48 10.85 -7.51
N ALA A 257 -31.72 11.33 -7.39
CA ALA A 257 -32.19 12.64 -7.86
C ALA A 257 -31.49 13.84 -7.21
N CYS A 258 -30.76 13.63 -6.11
CA CYS A 258 -30.00 14.67 -5.43
C CYS A 258 -28.67 15.03 -6.11
N ALA A 259 -28.36 14.50 -7.30
CA ALA A 259 -27.18 14.90 -8.08
C ALA A 259 -27.32 16.29 -8.76
N GLY A 260 -28.43 16.99 -8.58
CA GLY A 260 -28.71 18.34 -9.12
C GLY A 260 -28.39 19.49 -8.16
N GLY A 261 -27.19 19.53 -7.57
CA GLY A 261 -26.75 20.63 -6.70
C GLY A 261 -25.25 20.91 -6.84
N GLY A 262 -24.85 21.48 -7.97
CA GLY A 262 -23.48 21.92 -8.22
C GLY A 262 -23.20 22.14 -9.70
N GLU A 263 -23.29 23.38 -10.15
CA GLU A 263 -22.85 23.81 -11.48
C GLU A 263 -21.37 23.47 -11.69
N GLY A 264 -21.05 22.85 -12.84
CA GLY A 264 -19.66 22.63 -13.25
C GLY A 264 -19.42 21.43 -14.15
N ASN A 265 -19.86 21.51 -15.40
CA ASN A 265 -19.36 20.84 -16.62
C ASN A 265 -18.66 19.47 -16.48
N LYS A 266 -19.30 18.41 -17.00
CA LYS A 266 -18.60 17.38 -17.80
C LYS A 266 -19.48 16.82 -18.91
N GLU A 267 -19.05 17.06 -20.15
CA GLU A 267 -19.38 16.24 -21.32
C GLU A 267 -19.19 14.76 -20.97
N VAL A 268 -20.28 14.00 -20.96
CA VAL A 268 -20.26 12.55 -20.98
C VAL A 268 -20.26 12.13 -22.44
N LYS A 269 -19.18 11.47 -22.87
CA LYS A 269 -19.10 10.89 -24.21
C LYS A 269 -20.19 9.85 -24.37
N SER A 270 -20.98 10.08 -25.40
CA SER A 270 -22.10 9.29 -25.91
C SER A 270 -21.72 7.86 -26.26
N THR A 271 -22.32 6.89 -25.58
CA THR A 271 -22.84 5.64 -26.16
C THR A 271 -23.94 5.10 -25.24
N ALA A 272 -25.20 5.15 -25.73
CA ALA A 272 -26.47 4.70 -25.14
C ALA A 272 -27.06 5.53 -23.96
N SER A 273 -28.08 6.35 -24.30
CA SER A 273 -29.23 6.82 -23.49
C SER A 273 -29.05 7.04 -21.98
N ALA A 274 -28.52 8.21 -21.57
CA ALA A 274 -28.31 8.58 -20.18
C ALA A 274 -29.49 9.36 -19.52
N SER A 275 -30.73 9.23 -20.02
CA SER A 275 -31.90 9.91 -19.44
C SER A 275 -32.82 9.03 -18.57
N ASP A 276 -32.63 7.70 -18.50
CA ASP A 276 -33.66 6.78 -17.99
C ASP A 276 -33.28 5.91 -16.77
N THR A 277 -32.15 6.16 -16.10
CA THR A 277 -31.64 5.26 -15.05
C THR A 277 -31.76 5.84 -13.63
N SER A 278 -32.79 6.65 -13.37
CA SER A 278 -33.07 7.18 -12.02
C SER A 278 -33.58 6.08 -11.08
N LEU A 279 -33.04 6.01 -9.87
CA LEU A 279 -33.49 5.08 -8.83
C LEU A 279 -34.71 5.60 -8.04
N ASP A 280 -35.04 6.88 -8.17
CA ASP A 280 -36.13 7.51 -7.40
C ASP A 280 -37.51 7.04 -7.81
N ASN A 281 -38.38 6.84 -6.82
CA ASN A 281 -39.76 6.38 -7.01
C ASN A 281 -39.87 5.03 -7.75
N LYS A 282 -38.77 4.27 -7.86
CA LYS A 282 -38.75 2.93 -8.47
C LYS A 282 -38.83 1.85 -7.40
N ARG A 283 -39.35 0.68 -7.78
CA ARG A 283 -39.17 -0.56 -7.02
C ARG A 283 -37.89 -1.25 -7.51
N ILE A 284 -37.03 -1.66 -6.60
CA ILE A 284 -35.65 -2.05 -6.93
C ILE A 284 -35.41 -3.52 -6.58
N LEU A 285 -35.03 -4.33 -7.56
CA LEU A 285 -34.65 -5.73 -7.39
C LEU A 285 -33.13 -5.89 -7.56
N LEU A 286 -32.45 -6.46 -6.56
CA LEU A 286 -31.00 -6.65 -6.54
C LEU A 286 -30.63 -8.14 -6.51
N TYR A 287 -29.58 -8.52 -7.21
CA TYR A 287 -29.02 -9.88 -7.09
C TYR A 287 -27.50 -9.90 -7.23
N CYS A 288 -26.90 -10.98 -6.76
CA CYS A 288 -25.48 -11.29 -6.95
C CYS A 288 -25.25 -12.81 -6.89
N THR A 289 -23.99 -13.25 -7.02
CA THR A 289 -23.62 -14.69 -7.09
C THR A 289 -24.21 -15.52 -5.96
N GLY A 290 -23.99 -15.12 -4.71
CA GLY A 290 -24.35 -15.92 -3.54
C GLY A 290 -25.10 -15.17 -2.45
N GLY A 291 -25.54 -13.93 -2.68
CA GLY A 291 -26.35 -13.13 -1.74
C GLY A 291 -25.58 -12.06 -0.95
N ILE A 292 -24.35 -12.35 -0.50
CA ILE A 292 -23.60 -11.50 0.46
C ILE A 292 -23.46 -10.01 0.08
N ARG A 293 -23.36 -9.65 -1.21
CA ARG A 293 -23.29 -8.24 -1.65
C ARG A 293 -24.64 -7.53 -1.49
N CYS A 294 -25.74 -8.24 -1.77
CA CYS A 294 -27.10 -7.70 -1.74
C CYS A 294 -27.56 -7.36 -0.33
N GLU A 295 -27.06 -8.07 0.68
CA GLU A 295 -27.28 -7.81 2.11
C GLU A 295 -26.98 -6.34 2.45
N LYS A 296 -25.78 -5.87 2.10
CA LYS A 296 -25.35 -4.49 2.34
C LYS A 296 -25.83 -3.53 1.25
N ALA A 297 -25.86 -3.95 -0.01
CA ALA A 297 -26.31 -3.11 -1.13
C ALA A 297 -27.77 -2.67 -0.95
N SER A 298 -28.67 -3.58 -0.56
CA SER A 298 -30.09 -3.25 -0.38
C SER A 298 -30.32 -2.25 0.74
N ALA A 299 -29.66 -2.43 1.88
CA ALA A 299 -29.71 -1.50 3.00
C ALA A 299 -29.19 -0.09 2.61
N PHE A 300 -28.08 -0.04 1.88
CA PHE A 300 -27.52 1.22 1.41
C PHE A 300 -28.43 1.96 0.42
N VAL A 301 -29.03 1.24 -0.54
CA VAL A 301 -29.97 1.85 -1.49
C VAL A 301 -31.18 2.41 -0.75
N ARG A 302 -31.73 1.68 0.24
CA ARG A 302 -32.82 2.19 1.09
C ARG A 302 -32.45 3.48 1.81
N GLN A 303 -31.24 3.57 2.36
CA GLN A 303 -30.75 4.75 3.06
C GLN A 303 -30.47 5.94 2.13
N MET A 304 -29.91 5.69 0.95
CA MET A 304 -29.45 6.74 0.01
C MET A 304 -30.51 7.21 -0.98
N VAL A 305 -31.56 6.42 -1.19
CA VAL A 305 -32.68 6.74 -2.09
C VAL A 305 -34.00 6.60 -1.32
N PRO A 306 -34.31 7.43 -0.30
CA PRO A 306 -35.50 7.23 0.55
C PRO A 306 -36.84 7.28 -0.21
N SER A 307 -36.85 7.87 -1.41
CA SER A 307 -37.99 7.96 -2.34
C SER A 307 -38.34 6.63 -3.05
N ASN A 308 -37.51 5.58 -2.92
CA ASN A 308 -37.77 4.31 -3.59
C ASN A 308 -39.08 3.66 -3.09
N ARG A 309 -39.77 2.91 -3.96
CA ARG A 309 -41.02 2.19 -3.67
C ARG A 309 -40.77 0.77 -3.10
N GLY A 310 -39.57 0.50 -2.58
CA GLY A 310 -39.16 -0.77 -1.98
C GLY A 310 -37.91 -1.36 -2.65
N VAL A 311 -36.99 -1.89 -1.82
CA VAL A 311 -35.78 -2.58 -2.27
C VAL A 311 -35.81 -4.04 -1.84
N TYR A 312 -35.75 -4.93 -2.82
CA TYR A 312 -35.81 -6.38 -2.65
C TYR A 312 -34.58 -7.05 -3.25
N HIS A 313 -34.24 -8.24 -2.79
CA HIS A 313 -33.11 -8.98 -3.32
C HIS A 313 -33.26 -10.51 -3.22
N LEU A 314 -32.59 -11.21 -4.14
CA LEU A 314 -32.63 -12.66 -4.25
C LEU A 314 -31.93 -13.34 -3.05
N LYS A 315 -32.70 -14.04 -2.22
CA LYS A 315 -32.20 -14.79 -1.07
C LYS A 315 -31.30 -15.94 -1.54
N GLY A 316 -30.05 -15.95 -1.07
CA GLY A 316 -29.05 -16.94 -1.46
C GLY A 316 -28.40 -16.71 -2.83
N GLY A 317 -28.80 -15.64 -3.55
CA GLY A 317 -28.23 -15.24 -4.83
C GLY A 317 -28.51 -16.19 -5.99
N ILE A 318 -27.82 -15.96 -7.12
CA ILE A 318 -27.95 -16.74 -8.36
C ILE A 318 -27.74 -18.23 -8.09
N HIS A 319 -26.80 -18.59 -7.20
CA HIS A 319 -26.52 -19.99 -6.87
C HIS A 319 -27.77 -20.74 -6.37
N LYS A 320 -28.46 -20.22 -5.34
CA LYS A 320 -29.70 -20.85 -4.84
C LYS A 320 -30.83 -20.84 -5.87
N TYR A 321 -30.86 -19.85 -6.75
CA TYR A 321 -31.82 -19.84 -7.86
C TYR A 321 -31.54 -20.97 -8.86
N LEU A 322 -30.28 -21.20 -9.23
CA LEU A 322 -29.89 -22.28 -10.12
C LEU A 322 -30.08 -23.68 -9.50
N GLU A 323 -29.94 -23.83 -8.18
CA GLU A 323 -30.30 -25.08 -7.48
C GLU A 323 -31.80 -25.43 -7.66
N GLU A 324 -32.69 -24.44 -7.72
CA GLU A 324 -34.15 -24.65 -7.80
C GLU A 324 -34.69 -24.68 -9.24
N PHE A 325 -34.13 -23.87 -10.14
CA PHE A 325 -34.63 -23.65 -11.51
C PHE A 325 -33.62 -23.96 -12.61
N GLY A 326 -32.35 -24.21 -12.29
CA GLY A 326 -31.31 -24.41 -13.30
C GLY A 326 -31.54 -25.65 -14.16
N SER A 327 -32.13 -26.70 -13.61
CA SER A 327 -32.47 -27.95 -14.33
C SER A 327 -33.86 -27.97 -14.97
N LYS A 328 -34.62 -26.87 -14.87
CA LYS A 328 -35.96 -26.79 -15.45
C LYS A 328 -35.88 -26.13 -16.81
N ASP A 329 -35.79 -26.97 -17.84
CA ASP A 329 -35.62 -26.54 -19.24
C ASP A 329 -36.66 -25.48 -19.63
N GLY A 330 -36.20 -24.37 -20.21
CA GLY A 330 -37.05 -23.26 -20.65
C GLY A 330 -37.70 -22.40 -19.54
N GLU A 331 -37.58 -22.77 -18.26
CA GLU A 331 -38.10 -21.97 -17.14
C GLU A 331 -37.04 -21.05 -16.52
N CYS A 332 -35.75 -21.38 -16.62
CA CYS A 332 -34.69 -20.62 -15.95
C CYS A 332 -34.54 -19.19 -16.51
N ALA A 333 -34.85 -18.16 -15.69
CA ALA A 333 -34.74 -16.76 -16.09
C ALA A 333 -33.30 -16.21 -16.06
N PHE A 334 -32.37 -16.94 -15.43
CA PHE A 334 -30.95 -16.61 -15.47
C PHE A 334 -30.34 -17.20 -16.75
N VAL A 335 -29.74 -16.36 -17.58
CA VAL A 335 -29.20 -16.77 -18.89
C VAL A 335 -27.68 -16.70 -18.85
N GLY A 336 -27.00 -17.66 -19.49
CA GLY A 336 -25.54 -17.79 -19.46
C GLY A 336 -25.03 -18.47 -18.19
N LYS A 337 -23.79 -18.18 -17.82
CA LYS A 337 -23.07 -18.84 -16.72
C LYS A 337 -22.90 -17.89 -15.53
N ASN A 338 -23.00 -18.42 -14.32
CA ASN A 338 -22.76 -17.67 -13.09
C ASN A 338 -21.26 -17.64 -12.78
N PHE A 339 -20.65 -16.46 -12.76
CA PHE A 339 -19.24 -16.31 -12.44
C PHE A 339 -18.92 -16.77 -11.00
N VAL A 340 -17.85 -17.55 -10.81
CA VAL A 340 -17.37 -18.02 -9.50
C VAL A 340 -15.90 -17.67 -9.26
N PHE A 341 -15.55 -17.44 -8.00
CA PHE A 341 -14.24 -16.91 -7.59
C PHE A 341 -13.21 -18.02 -7.30
N ASP A 342 -13.21 -19.05 -8.12
CA ASP A 342 -12.31 -20.21 -8.07
C ASP A 342 -11.98 -20.71 -9.48
N ARG A 343 -11.14 -21.75 -9.61
CA ARG A 343 -10.60 -22.21 -10.89
C ARG A 343 -11.66 -22.55 -11.95
N ARG A 344 -12.89 -22.87 -11.54
CA ARG A 344 -13.97 -23.13 -12.50
C ARG A 344 -14.27 -21.90 -13.36
N GLY A 345 -14.05 -20.69 -12.82
CA GLY A 345 -14.28 -19.40 -13.48
C GLY A 345 -15.76 -19.05 -13.67
N ALA A 346 -16.58 -20.04 -13.99
CA ALA A 346 -18.02 -19.94 -14.07
C ALA A 346 -18.68 -21.29 -13.73
N MET A 347 -19.97 -21.25 -13.38
CA MET A 347 -20.80 -22.41 -13.13
C MET A 347 -22.15 -22.26 -13.83
N SER A 348 -22.73 -23.39 -14.22
CA SER A 348 -24.04 -23.57 -14.83
C SER A 348 -25.02 -24.20 -13.84
N GLY A 349 -26.28 -24.37 -14.25
CA GLY A 349 -27.27 -25.13 -13.49
C GLY A 349 -26.85 -26.59 -13.25
N ALA A 350 -26.15 -27.22 -14.22
CA ALA A 350 -25.64 -28.59 -14.08
C ALA A 350 -24.60 -28.72 -12.95
N ASP A 351 -23.81 -27.66 -12.71
CA ASP A 351 -22.80 -27.67 -11.64
C ASP A 351 -23.43 -27.53 -10.24
N CYS A 352 -24.69 -27.10 -10.12
CA CYS A 352 -25.40 -27.02 -8.83
C CYS A 352 -26.00 -28.36 -8.39
N LEU A 353 -26.26 -29.28 -9.34
CA LEU A 353 -27.09 -30.46 -9.13
C LEU A 353 -26.38 -31.72 -9.63
N ASP A 354 -25.89 -32.54 -8.68
CA ASP A 354 -25.18 -33.79 -8.99
C ASP A 354 -26.04 -34.72 -9.88
N GLY A 355 -25.57 -34.99 -11.10
CA GLY A 355 -26.19 -35.96 -12.02
C GLY A 355 -27.42 -35.45 -12.78
N VAL A 356 -27.71 -34.14 -12.72
CA VAL A 356 -28.88 -33.54 -13.39
C VAL A 356 -28.44 -32.79 -14.66
N LYS A 357 -29.12 -33.05 -15.78
CA LYS A 357 -28.94 -32.27 -17.01
C LYS A 357 -29.62 -30.91 -16.88
N SER A 358 -29.02 -29.90 -17.50
CA SER A 358 -29.49 -28.51 -17.43
C SER A 358 -29.10 -27.82 -18.74
N ASP A 359 -30.08 -27.16 -19.38
CA ASP A 359 -29.87 -26.28 -20.54
C ASP A 359 -29.28 -24.90 -20.16
N ASN A 360 -29.34 -24.55 -18.86
CA ASN A 360 -28.76 -23.32 -18.34
C ASN A 360 -27.23 -23.31 -18.55
N GLY A 361 -26.73 -22.23 -19.16
CA GLY A 361 -25.32 -22.06 -19.47
C GLY A 361 -24.93 -22.44 -20.91
N GLU A 362 -25.83 -23.03 -21.69
CA GLU A 362 -25.62 -23.26 -23.14
C GLU A 362 -25.74 -21.96 -23.94
N LYS A 363 -26.72 -21.11 -23.59
CA LYS A 363 -26.91 -19.81 -24.25
C LYS A 363 -25.83 -18.82 -23.85
N VAL A 364 -24.98 -18.48 -24.82
CA VAL A 364 -23.89 -17.52 -24.67
C VAL A 364 -24.42 -16.09 -24.61
N VAL A 365 -24.30 -15.46 -23.44
CA VAL A 365 -24.64 -14.03 -23.23
C VAL A 365 -23.49 -13.12 -23.63
N GLY A 366 -22.27 -13.53 -23.30
CA GLY A 366 -21.07 -12.72 -23.51
C GLY A 366 -20.68 -12.60 -24.96
N GLN A 367 -19.85 -11.59 -25.23
CA GLN A 367 -19.30 -11.34 -26.55
C GLN A 367 -17.80 -11.14 -26.44
N CYS A 368 -17.09 -11.59 -27.48
CA CYS A 368 -15.69 -11.32 -27.62
C CYS A 368 -15.46 -9.81 -27.77
N MET A 369 -14.65 -9.25 -26.88
CA MET A 369 -14.23 -7.85 -26.87
C MET A 369 -13.67 -7.32 -28.20
N TYR A 370 -13.06 -8.19 -29.02
CA TYR A 370 -12.35 -7.78 -30.23
C TYR A 370 -13.17 -7.94 -31.52
N CYS A 371 -14.08 -8.93 -31.59
CA CYS A 371 -14.86 -9.20 -32.80
C CYS A 371 -16.38 -9.19 -32.61
N GLY A 372 -16.87 -9.04 -31.37
CA GLY A 372 -18.30 -9.06 -31.04
C GLY A 372 -18.98 -10.44 -31.14
N LYS A 373 -18.29 -11.49 -31.61
CA LYS A 373 -18.87 -12.84 -31.70
C LYS A 373 -19.20 -13.40 -30.32
N PRO A 374 -20.26 -14.22 -30.17
CA PRO A 374 -20.63 -14.83 -28.89
C PRO A 374 -19.45 -15.56 -28.24
N HIS A 375 -19.14 -15.22 -26.99
CA HIS A 375 -18.12 -15.88 -26.18
C HIS A 375 -18.31 -15.57 -24.70
N ASP A 376 -18.19 -16.55 -23.80
CA ASP A 376 -18.52 -16.40 -22.37
C ASP A 376 -17.49 -17.05 -21.42
N THR A 377 -16.32 -17.45 -21.93
CA THR A 377 -15.31 -18.16 -21.16
C THR A 377 -14.08 -17.28 -20.92
N PHE A 378 -13.77 -16.98 -19.65
CA PHE A 378 -12.52 -16.32 -19.30
C PHE A 378 -11.38 -17.33 -19.21
N LEU A 379 -10.30 -17.08 -19.95
CA LEU A 379 -9.05 -17.82 -19.80
C LEU A 379 -8.13 -17.08 -18.82
N PRO A 380 -7.49 -17.76 -17.84
CA PRO A 380 -6.62 -17.12 -16.84
C PRO A 380 -5.48 -16.26 -17.42
N GLU A 381 -4.98 -16.62 -18.60
CA GLU A 381 -3.93 -15.91 -19.33
C GLU A 381 -4.40 -14.65 -20.05
N ASN A 382 -5.71 -14.56 -20.34
CA ASN A 382 -6.35 -13.46 -21.07
C ASN A 382 -6.65 -12.30 -20.13
N VAL A 383 -5.60 -11.59 -19.72
CA VAL A 383 -5.68 -10.41 -18.86
C VAL A 383 -5.10 -9.18 -19.53
N CYS A 384 -5.70 -8.03 -19.22
CA CYS A 384 -5.25 -6.73 -19.73
C CYS A 384 -3.78 -6.45 -19.38
N THR A 385 -3.02 -6.00 -20.37
CA THR A 385 -1.62 -5.64 -20.27
C THR A 385 -1.38 -4.50 -19.30
N VAL A 386 -2.33 -3.57 -19.18
CA VAL A 386 -2.18 -2.36 -18.36
C VAL A 386 -2.67 -2.60 -16.92
N CYS A 387 -3.91 -3.07 -16.74
CA CYS A 387 -4.54 -3.16 -15.41
C CYS A 387 -4.75 -4.57 -14.87
N ARG A 388 -4.46 -5.61 -15.66
CA ARG A 388 -4.66 -7.04 -15.30
C ARG A 388 -6.13 -7.48 -15.12
N GLU A 389 -7.11 -6.67 -15.51
CA GLU A 389 -8.50 -7.14 -15.58
C GLU A 389 -8.61 -8.30 -16.59
N PRO A 390 -9.32 -9.39 -16.28
CA PRO A 390 -9.70 -10.40 -17.26
C PRO A 390 -10.40 -9.78 -18.46
N VAL A 391 -10.14 -10.32 -19.64
CA VAL A 391 -10.78 -9.92 -20.89
C VAL A 391 -11.41 -11.13 -21.56
N LEU A 392 -12.61 -10.92 -22.10
CA LEU A 392 -13.38 -11.97 -22.75
C LEU A 392 -13.00 -12.00 -24.25
N VAL A 393 -12.19 -12.97 -24.65
CA VAL A 393 -11.59 -13.03 -25.99
C VAL A 393 -11.70 -14.44 -26.58
N CYS A 394 -12.36 -14.58 -27.73
CA CYS A 394 -12.53 -15.87 -28.38
C CYS A 394 -11.20 -16.39 -28.98
N PRO A 395 -11.05 -17.71 -29.18
CA PRO A 395 -9.82 -18.31 -29.71
C PRO A 395 -9.34 -17.68 -31.03
N ASN A 396 -10.25 -17.42 -31.96
CA ASN A 396 -9.92 -16.77 -33.23
C ASN A 396 -9.28 -15.39 -33.06
N CYS A 397 -9.76 -14.59 -32.10
CA CYS A 397 -9.15 -13.28 -31.80
C CYS A 397 -7.81 -13.41 -31.08
N VAL A 398 -7.62 -14.45 -30.27
CA VAL A 398 -6.31 -14.76 -29.68
C VAL A 398 -5.30 -15.06 -30.78
N ASP A 399 -5.66 -15.88 -31.77
CA ASP A 399 -4.79 -16.24 -32.89
C ASP A 399 -4.55 -15.07 -33.86
N ASP A 400 -5.59 -14.28 -34.16
CA ASP A 400 -5.46 -13.06 -34.98
C ASP A 400 -4.55 -12.03 -34.30
N LEU A 401 -4.71 -11.79 -33.00
CA LEU A 401 -3.82 -10.91 -32.24
C LEU A 401 -2.40 -11.45 -32.18
N ARG A 402 -2.22 -12.76 -32.02
CA ARG A 402 -0.90 -13.41 -32.07
C ARG A 402 -0.22 -13.14 -33.40
N ASN A 403 -0.92 -13.33 -34.52
CA ASN A 403 -0.37 -13.06 -35.85
C ASN A 403 -0.04 -11.58 -36.04
N LYS A 404 -0.96 -10.68 -35.71
CA LYS A 404 -0.74 -9.22 -35.83
C LYS A 404 0.43 -8.74 -35.00
N GLN A 405 0.54 -9.21 -33.76
CA GLN A 405 1.63 -8.81 -32.85
C GLN A 405 2.98 -9.43 -33.26
N SER A 406 3.01 -10.64 -33.81
CA SER A 406 4.24 -11.24 -34.35
C SER A 406 4.76 -10.44 -35.55
N ILE A 407 3.87 -10.08 -36.49
CA ILE A 407 4.23 -9.25 -37.66
C ILE A 407 4.72 -7.88 -37.21
N LEU A 408 3.96 -7.21 -36.33
CA LEU A 408 4.31 -5.89 -35.79
C LEU A 408 5.67 -5.88 -35.08
N ARG A 409 6.10 -7.02 -34.53
CA ARG A 409 7.35 -7.15 -33.77
C ARG A 409 8.44 -7.86 -34.55
N GLY A 410 8.23 -8.19 -35.83
CA GLY A 410 9.22 -8.93 -36.63
C GLY A 410 9.68 -10.25 -35.99
N LEU A 411 8.80 -10.97 -35.29
CA LEU A 411 9.13 -12.22 -34.61
C LEU A 411 8.75 -13.43 -35.46
N GLU A 412 9.74 -14.28 -35.78
CA GLU A 412 9.55 -15.49 -36.60
C GLU A 412 8.89 -16.64 -35.82
N ASP A 413 9.20 -16.82 -34.52
CA ASP A 413 8.57 -17.84 -33.66
C ASP A 413 7.22 -17.34 -33.09
N LYS A 414 6.13 -17.76 -33.73
CA LYS A 414 4.76 -17.44 -33.33
C LYS A 414 4.26 -18.27 -32.13
N GLN A 415 4.83 -19.44 -31.87
CA GLN A 415 4.28 -20.39 -30.91
C GLN A 415 4.63 -20.00 -29.47
N ASN A 416 5.86 -19.52 -29.24
CA ASN A 416 6.33 -19.11 -27.91
C ASN A 416 6.05 -17.65 -27.56
N MET A 417 5.50 -16.85 -28.49
CA MET A 417 5.16 -15.45 -28.21
C MET A 417 3.90 -15.33 -27.37
N ARG A 418 3.99 -14.57 -26.27
CA ARG A 418 2.83 -14.19 -25.47
C ARG A 418 2.01 -13.10 -26.14
N VAL A 419 0.71 -13.36 -26.30
CA VAL A 419 -0.29 -12.38 -26.78
C VAL A 419 -0.59 -11.33 -25.70
N GLU A 420 -0.62 -10.07 -26.10
CA GLU A 420 -0.96 -8.94 -25.24
C GLU A 420 -2.39 -8.48 -25.49
N PHE A 421 -3.20 -8.35 -24.42
CA PHE A 421 -4.60 -7.93 -24.52
C PHE A 421 -4.84 -6.60 -23.79
N HIS A 422 -5.90 -5.88 -24.14
CA HIS A 422 -6.24 -4.59 -23.54
C HIS A 422 -7.74 -4.55 -23.28
N CYS A 423 -8.15 -4.32 -22.03
CA CYS A 423 -9.56 -4.17 -21.69
C CYS A 423 -10.15 -2.88 -22.29
N GLU A 424 -11.47 -2.73 -22.23
CA GLU A 424 -12.20 -1.58 -22.79
C GLU A 424 -11.61 -0.22 -22.35
N ASP A 425 -11.38 -0.04 -21.04
CA ASP A 425 -10.77 1.19 -20.48
C ASP A 425 -9.36 1.50 -21.00
N HIS A 426 -8.66 0.49 -21.52
CA HIS A 426 -7.27 0.59 -22.01
C HIS A 426 -7.15 0.24 -23.49
N PHE A 427 -8.27 0.09 -24.21
CA PHE A 427 -8.27 -0.38 -25.59
C PHE A 427 -7.54 0.59 -26.53
N GLN A 428 -7.57 1.89 -26.21
CA GLN A 428 -6.83 2.93 -26.92
C GLN A 428 -5.30 2.76 -26.82
N ALA A 429 -4.81 2.08 -25.80
CA ALA A 429 -3.37 1.83 -25.60
C ALA A 429 -2.88 0.55 -26.32
N LYS A 430 -3.74 -0.11 -27.11
CA LYS A 430 -3.43 -1.40 -27.75
C LYS A 430 -2.28 -1.39 -28.75
N THR A 431 -1.93 -0.20 -29.27
CA THR A 431 -0.86 0.01 -30.26
C THR A 431 0.44 0.53 -29.66
N CYS A 432 0.42 1.00 -28.40
CA CYS A 432 1.55 1.71 -27.81
C CYS A 432 1.94 1.25 -26.40
N TYR A 433 1.22 0.28 -25.82
CA TYR A 433 1.53 -0.25 -24.49
C TYR A 433 1.71 -1.77 -24.55
N TYR A 434 2.98 -2.20 -24.53
CA TYR A 434 3.39 -3.61 -24.50
C TYR A 434 4.30 -3.91 -23.30
N THR A 435 4.11 -5.07 -22.67
CA THR A 435 5.07 -5.50 -21.64
C THR A 435 6.35 -6.02 -22.25
N SER A 436 6.31 -6.74 -23.38
CA SER A 436 7.53 -7.15 -24.08
C SER A 436 7.85 -6.12 -25.17
N LEU A 437 9.05 -5.55 -25.12
CA LEU A 437 9.55 -4.60 -26.13
C LEU A 437 10.44 -5.28 -27.19
N ILE A 438 10.65 -6.60 -27.06
CA ILE A 438 11.44 -7.41 -27.99
C ILE A 438 10.78 -7.35 -29.37
N GLY A 439 11.61 -7.19 -30.41
CA GLY A 439 11.16 -7.19 -31.80
C GLY A 439 10.82 -5.81 -32.38
N PHE A 440 10.50 -4.82 -31.56
CA PHE A 440 10.28 -3.45 -32.05
C PHE A 440 11.59 -2.76 -32.45
N THR A 441 11.56 -2.02 -33.55
CA THR A 441 12.61 -1.10 -34.00
C THR A 441 12.66 0.15 -33.11
N ALA A 442 13.80 0.86 -33.13
CA ALA A 442 13.91 2.12 -32.37
C ALA A 442 12.90 3.18 -32.85
N LEU A 443 12.58 3.20 -34.15
CA LEU A 443 11.58 4.12 -34.72
C LEU A 443 10.17 3.80 -34.21
N GLU A 444 9.77 2.53 -34.21
CA GLU A 444 8.47 2.10 -33.66
C GLU A 444 8.37 2.37 -32.16
N LEU A 445 9.44 2.13 -31.39
CA LEU A 445 9.46 2.43 -29.96
C LEU A 445 9.30 3.93 -29.67
N ASN A 446 9.94 4.79 -30.48
CA ASN A 446 9.75 6.24 -30.39
C ASN A 446 8.32 6.66 -30.75
N ASP A 447 7.70 6.05 -31.77
CA ASP A 447 6.28 6.27 -32.08
C ASP A 447 5.37 5.86 -30.91
N GLN A 448 5.64 4.72 -30.25
CA GLN A 448 4.92 4.33 -29.04
C GLN A 448 5.04 5.38 -27.93
N ILE A 449 6.23 5.97 -27.70
CA ILE A 449 6.42 7.06 -26.73
C ILE A 449 5.53 8.26 -27.09
N GLN A 450 5.50 8.67 -28.36
CA GLN A 450 4.67 9.80 -28.80
C GLN A 450 3.18 9.52 -28.58
N GLN A 451 2.70 8.33 -28.94
CA GLN A 451 1.31 7.93 -28.69
C GLN A 451 0.97 7.89 -27.19
N LEU A 452 1.88 7.38 -26.35
CA LEU A 452 1.71 7.37 -24.89
C LEU A 452 1.70 8.78 -24.29
N GLN A 453 2.50 9.70 -24.83
CA GLN A 453 2.49 11.12 -24.44
C GLN A 453 1.17 11.79 -24.81
N LEU A 454 0.66 11.57 -26.03
CA LEU A 454 -0.67 12.05 -26.46
C LEU A 454 -1.79 11.48 -25.58
N TYR A 455 -1.73 10.18 -25.26
CA TYR A 455 -2.67 9.55 -24.35
C TYR A 455 -2.60 10.16 -22.93
N THR A 456 -1.41 10.55 -22.48
CA THR A 456 -1.21 11.23 -21.18
C THR A 456 -1.91 12.60 -21.15
N LYS A 457 -1.87 13.37 -22.25
CA LYS A 457 -2.52 14.69 -22.35
C LYS A 457 -4.03 14.63 -22.14
N GLN A 458 -4.69 13.55 -22.54
CA GLN A 458 -6.13 13.35 -22.28
C GLN A 458 -6.49 13.30 -20.79
N PHE A 459 -5.51 13.07 -19.92
CA PHE A 459 -5.68 13.06 -18.47
C PHE A 459 -5.18 14.34 -17.78
N GLU A 460 -4.69 15.32 -18.54
CA GLU A 460 -4.37 16.67 -18.03
C GLU A 460 -5.68 17.39 -17.68
N GLY A 461 -5.72 18.13 -16.57
CA GLY A 461 -6.97 18.75 -16.05
C GLY A 461 -7.86 17.86 -15.15
N ILE A 462 -7.74 16.52 -15.20
CA ILE A 462 -8.58 15.60 -14.36
C ILE A 462 -8.10 15.52 -12.88
N GLY A 463 -7.16 16.37 -12.47
CA GLY A 463 -6.66 16.46 -11.09
C GLY A 463 -6.09 15.15 -10.53
N LYS A 464 -6.41 14.84 -9.26
CA LYS A 464 -5.97 13.62 -8.55
C LYS A 464 -6.51 12.33 -9.18
N LYS A 465 -7.68 12.37 -9.85
CA LYS A 465 -8.37 11.19 -10.41
C LYS A 465 -7.58 10.52 -11.56
N GLY A 466 -6.80 11.29 -12.33
CA GLY A 466 -5.96 10.75 -13.43
C GLY A 466 -4.52 10.36 -13.04
N LYS A 467 -4.11 10.60 -11.79
CA LYS A 467 -2.70 10.48 -11.36
C LYS A 467 -2.12 9.08 -11.58
N GLN A 468 -2.90 8.04 -11.32
CA GLN A 468 -2.44 6.66 -11.45
C GLN A 468 -2.26 6.28 -12.92
N LYS A 469 -3.20 6.65 -13.80
CA LYS A 469 -3.10 6.42 -15.25
C LYS A 469 -1.84 7.09 -15.82
N ARG A 470 -1.62 8.38 -15.50
CA ARG A 470 -0.40 9.13 -15.90
C ARG A 470 0.89 8.48 -15.39
N ARG A 471 0.90 7.96 -14.15
CA ARG A 471 2.07 7.26 -13.60
C ARG A 471 2.36 5.94 -14.32
N THR A 472 1.33 5.16 -14.63
CA THR A 472 1.47 3.90 -15.38
C THR A 472 2.05 4.16 -16.77
N ILE A 473 1.52 5.18 -17.46
CA ILE A 473 2.01 5.57 -18.79
C ILE A 473 3.46 6.06 -18.73
N ARG A 474 3.80 6.95 -17.77
CA ARG A 474 5.18 7.43 -17.60
C ARG A 474 6.17 6.29 -17.39
N LYS A 475 5.84 5.31 -16.56
CA LYS A 475 6.71 4.14 -16.34
C LYS A 475 6.93 3.31 -17.60
N GLN A 476 5.92 3.24 -18.46
CA GLN A 476 6.06 2.57 -19.74
C GLN A 476 6.97 3.36 -20.69
N ILE A 477 6.86 4.69 -20.72
CA ILE A 477 7.77 5.56 -21.46
C ILE A 477 9.21 5.37 -20.95
N GLU A 478 9.45 5.49 -19.64
CA GLU A 478 10.77 5.28 -19.01
C GLU A 478 11.37 3.91 -19.37
N LYS A 479 10.52 2.87 -19.44
CA LYS A 479 10.94 1.52 -19.84
C LYS A 479 11.34 1.45 -21.32
N ILE A 480 10.58 2.11 -22.20
CA ILE A 480 10.88 2.15 -23.63
C ILE A 480 12.18 2.93 -23.89
N GLU A 481 12.35 4.09 -23.25
CA GLU A 481 13.57 4.91 -23.34
C GLU A 481 14.81 4.13 -22.89
N ALA A 482 14.71 3.41 -21.76
CA ALA A 482 15.79 2.56 -21.29
C ALA A 482 16.14 1.43 -22.27
N PHE A 483 15.13 0.85 -22.94
CA PHE A 483 15.32 -0.21 -23.93
C PHE A 483 15.97 0.31 -25.22
N ILE A 484 15.59 1.52 -25.68
CA ILE A 484 16.25 2.19 -26.82
C ILE A 484 17.73 2.43 -26.50
N LYS A 485 18.01 3.05 -25.35
CA LYS A 485 19.38 3.37 -24.93
C LYS A 485 20.28 2.12 -24.85
N ALA A 486 19.74 0.99 -24.39
CA ALA A 486 20.48 -0.26 -24.34
C ALA A 486 20.81 -0.84 -25.73
N LYS A 487 19.90 -0.71 -26.71
CA LYS A 487 20.15 -1.10 -28.10
C LYS A 487 21.24 -0.25 -28.76
N GLU A 488 21.27 1.05 -28.48
CA GLU A 488 22.29 1.98 -28.99
C GLU A 488 23.68 1.72 -28.38
N GLY A 489 23.74 1.21 -27.16
CA GLY A 489 24.99 0.84 -26.46
C GLY A 489 25.64 -0.47 -26.91
N GLY A 490 25.17 -1.11 -27.99
CA GLY A 490 25.79 -2.32 -28.56
C GLY A 490 25.48 -3.64 -27.84
N VAL A 491 24.52 -3.66 -26.91
CA VAL A 491 24.06 -4.89 -26.25
C VAL A 491 23.26 -5.75 -27.24
N ARG A 492 23.67 -7.00 -27.49
CA ARG A 492 22.98 -7.89 -28.47
C ARG A 492 21.56 -8.20 -28.01
N SER A 493 20.62 -8.29 -28.95
CA SER A 493 19.20 -8.57 -28.71
C SER A 493 18.92 -9.85 -27.91
N MET A 494 19.83 -10.83 -27.92
CA MET A 494 19.72 -12.09 -27.15
C MET A 494 19.91 -11.92 -25.64
N GLU A 495 20.63 -10.89 -25.15
CA GLU A 495 20.85 -10.69 -23.70
C GLU A 495 19.62 -10.07 -22.98
N PHE A 496 18.60 -9.65 -23.74
CA PHE A 496 17.32 -9.14 -23.23
C PHE A 496 16.20 -10.20 -23.23
N GLU A 497 16.49 -11.47 -23.55
CA GLU A 497 15.58 -12.59 -23.31
C GLU A 497 15.47 -12.85 -21.80
N THR A 498 14.81 -11.94 -21.07
CA THR A 498 14.20 -12.35 -19.82
C THR A 498 13.19 -13.43 -20.17
N GLU A 499 13.44 -14.68 -19.75
CA GLU A 499 12.50 -15.78 -19.90
C GLU A 499 11.07 -15.28 -19.64
N LEU A 500 10.12 -15.61 -20.51
CA LEU A 500 8.75 -15.12 -20.44
C LEU A 500 8.09 -15.50 -19.09
N GLN A 501 8.16 -14.59 -18.12
CA GLN A 501 7.57 -14.82 -16.80
C GLN A 501 6.03 -14.73 -16.87
N CYS A 502 5.32 -15.70 -16.27
CA CYS A 502 3.87 -15.60 -16.07
C CYS A 502 3.60 -14.24 -15.38
N ARG A 503 2.70 -13.42 -15.93
CA ARG A 503 2.45 -12.05 -15.41
C ARG A 503 1.72 -12.04 -14.07
N ASN A 504 1.30 -13.21 -13.67
CA ASN A 504 0.51 -13.42 -12.50
C ASN A 504 1.35 -13.99 -11.33
N CYS A 505 2.17 -15.04 -11.54
CA CYS A 505 3.09 -15.56 -10.53
C CYS A 505 4.56 -15.12 -10.65
N GLY A 506 4.98 -14.58 -11.80
CA GLY A 506 6.37 -14.22 -12.10
C GLY A 506 7.28 -15.40 -12.47
N SER A 507 6.76 -16.62 -12.60
CA SER A 507 7.55 -17.81 -12.97
C SER A 507 7.80 -17.87 -14.47
N SER A 508 9.04 -18.08 -14.91
CA SER A 508 9.38 -18.39 -16.29
C SER A 508 8.96 -19.79 -16.73
N THR A 509 8.85 -20.74 -15.78
CA THR A 509 8.40 -22.12 -16.04
C THR A 509 6.91 -22.33 -15.78
N CYS A 510 6.11 -21.27 -15.76
CA CYS A 510 4.69 -21.39 -15.48
C CYS A 510 3.95 -22.08 -16.64
N SER A 511 3.24 -23.18 -16.36
CA SER A 511 2.37 -23.87 -17.33
C SER A 511 1.06 -23.13 -17.65
N GLY A 512 0.94 -21.84 -17.30
CA GLY A 512 -0.32 -21.08 -17.42
C GLY A 512 -1.31 -21.30 -16.26
N GLY A 513 -1.14 -22.34 -15.44
CA GLY A 513 -1.98 -22.63 -14.27
C GLY A 513 -1.76 -21.72 -13.04
N CYS A 514 -1.11 -20.56 -13.20
CA CYS A 514 -0.81 -19.64 -12.10
C CYS A 514 -2.09 -18.94 -11.59
N TRP A 515 -2.48 -19.26 -10.36
CA TRP A 515 -3.75 -18.98 -9.65
C TRP A 515 -4.22 -17.54 -9.45
N GLY A 516 -3.54 -16.54 -9.96
CA GLY A 516 -3.66 -15.19 -9.41
C GLY A 516 -4.81 -14.35 -9.95
N PHE A 517 -5.81 -15.03 -10.53
CA PHE A 517 -7.19 -14.55 -10.54
C PHE A 517 -8.00 -15.05 -9.31
N HIS A 518 -7.68 -16.22 -8.75
CA HIS A 518 -8.45 -16.93 -7.70
C HIS A 518 -7.71 -17.05 -6.33
N GLY A 519 -6.42 -16.71 -6.28
CA GLY A 519 -5.57 -16.71 -5.08
C GLY A 519 -4.75 -17.99 -4.91
N GLY A 520 -3.49 -17.84 -4.49
CA GLY A 520 -2.56 -18.94 -4.19
C GLY A 520 -1.08 -18.51 -4.20
N ASN A 521 -0.29 -19.12 -3.32
CA ASN A 521 1.05 -18.76 -2.84
C ASN A 521 2.24 -18.93 -3.84
N THR A 522 2.09 -18.65 -5.13
CA THR A 522 3.10 -19.03 -6.16
C THR A 522 4.38 -18.18 -6.18
N ARG A 523 4.53 -17.17 -5.30
CA ARG A 523 5.83 -16.48 -5.16
C ARG A 523 6.88 -17.31 -4.41
N MET A 524 6.47 -18.30 -3.60
CA MET A 524 7.41 -19.16 -2.84
C MET A 524 7.97 -20.32 -3.68
N ILE A 525 7.15 -20.95 -4.54
CA ILE A 525 7.57 -22.09 -5.38
C ILE A 525 8.66 -21.69 -6.39
N ASN A 526 8.65 -20.43 -6.85
CA ASN A 526 9.71 -19.91 -7.74
C ASN A 526 11.05 -19.70 -7.03
N ARG A 527 11.05 -19.57 -5.69
CA ARG A 527 12.25 -19.35 -4.90
C ARG A 527 12.99 -20.66 -4.64
N GLU A 528 12.26 -21.73 -4.34
CA GLU A 528 12.81 -23.08 -4.18
C GLU A 528 13.45 -23.62 -5.49
N LYS A 529 12.85 -23.31 -6.65
CA LYS A 529 13.44 -23.62 -7.97
C LYS A 529 14.62 -22.71 -8.33
N ALA A 530 14.60 -21.43 -7.97
CA ALA A 530 15.73 -20.53 -8.21
C ALA A 530 16.95 -20.89 -7.33
N GLU A 531 16.71 -21.36 -6.11
CA GLU A 531 17.74 -21.81 -5.18
C GLU A 531 18.38 -23.14 -5.62
N SER A 532 17.63 -24.04 -6.29
CA SER A 532 18.22 -25.25 -6.89
C SER A 532 19.03 -24.97 -8.16
N ILE A 533 18.65 -23.99 -8.97
CA ILE A 533 19.40 -23.57 -10.17
C ILE A 533 20.68 -22.82 -9.78
N ALA A 534 20.61 -21.95 -8.75
CA ALA A 534 21.76 -21.21 -8.22
C ALA A 534 22.85 -22.13 -7.60
N ALA A 535 22.49 -23.33 -7.16
CA ALA A 535 23.45 -24.34 -6.72
C ALA A 535 24.24 -24.97 -7.89
N SER A 536 23.72 -24.92 -9.12
CA SER A 536 24.34 -25.55 -10.31
C SER A 536 25.22 -24.61 -11.15
N GLN A 537 25.05 -23.29 -11.03
CA GLN A 537 25.74 -22.29 -11.87
C GLN A 537 26.89 -21.55 -11.17
N LYS A 538 27.63 -22.21 -10.28
CA LYS A 538 28.91 -21.69 -9.76
C LYS A 538 30.07 -21.95 -10.74
N SER A 539 29.99 -21.45 -11.97
CA SER A 539 31.18 -21.17 -12.79
C SER A 539 30.82 -20.26 -13.97
N SER A 540 31.49 -19.10 -14.05
CA SER A 540 31.51 -18.08 -15.11
C SER A 540 30.70 -16.77 -14.89
N ILE A 541 31.44 -15.78 -14.37
CA ILE A 541 31.56 -14.36 -14.76
C ILE A 541 30.28 -13.52 -15.03
N CYS A 542 29.93 -12.73 -14.01
CA CYS A 542 29.51 -11.31 -13.93
C CYS A 542 28.98 -10.57 -15.19
N ALA A 543 27.72 -10.13 -15.14
CA ALA A 543 27.27 -8.83 -15.65
C ALA A 543 26.03 -8.33 -14.86
N SER A 544 26.17 -7.18 -14.22
CA SER A 544 25.26 -6.60 -13.23
C SER A 544 24.24 -5.66 -13.88
N ILE A 545 22.94 -5.98 -13.84
CA ILE A 545 21.86 -5.02 -14.12
C ILE A 545 21.06 -4.77 -12.83
N ASN A 546 21.17 -3.54 -12.35
CA ASN A 546 20.55 -2.99 -11.15
C ASN A 546 19.02 -2.93 -11.24
N TYR A 547 18.30 -3.71 -10.41
CA TYR A 547 16.87 -3.52 -10.15
C TYR A 547 16.66 -2.44 -9.08
N GLN A 548 16.28 -1.22 -9.50
CA GLN A 548 15.90 -0.14 -8.60
C GLN A 548 14.60 -0.44 -7.83
N LYS A 549 14.66 -0.23 -6.51
CA LYS A 549 13.58 -0.38 -5.52
C LYS A 549 12.30 0.40 -5.90
N VAL A 550 11.21 -0.32 -6.17
CA VAL A 550 9.87 0.28 -6.34
C VAL A 550 9.17 0.43 -4.97
N ARG A 551 9.08 1.66 -4.47
CA ARG A 551 8.12 2.02 -3.41
C ARG A 551 6.68 1.96 -3.93
N THR A 552 5.90 1.02 -3.42
CA THR A 552 4.43 0.95 -3.55
C THR A 552 3.78 1.98 -2.63
N ARG A 553 3.51 3.20 -3.13
CA ARG A 553 2.55 4.11 -2.46
C ARG A 553 1.12 3.69 -2.78
N VAL A 554 0.37 3.42 -1.72
CA VAL A 554 -1.07 3.10 -1.71
C VAL A 554 -1.89 4.37 -2.05
N PRO A 555 -2.94 4.31 -2.90
CA PRO A 555 -3.85 5.43 -3.18
C PRO A 555 -4.83 5.78 -2.05
N SER A 556 -5.56 6.88 -2.23
CA SER A 556 -6.25 7.74 -1.22
C SER A 556 -7.43 7.16 -0.41
N ASN A 557 -7.68 5.86 -0.42
CA ASN A 557 -8.79 5.23 0.34
C ASN A 557 -8.40 4.81 1.77
N GLN A 558 -7.32 5.39 2.32
CA GLN A 558 -6.80 5.07 3.65
C GLN A 558 -7.40 5.95 4.75
N ARG A 559 -8.70 5.87 5.07
CA ARG A 559 -9.27 6.67 6.20
C ARG A 559 -9.65 5.91 7.49
N PRO A 560 -9.99 4.59 7.51
CA PRO A 560 -10.20 3.91 8.80
C PRO A 560 -8.90 3.37 9.44
N MET A 561 -8.00 2.75 8.65
CA MET A 561 -6.73 2.21 9.20
C MET A 561 -5.75 3.31 9.63
N LYS A 562 -5.75 4.47 8.97
CA LYS A 562 -4.94 5.61 9.40
C LYS A 562 -5.48 6.25 10.66
N ARG A 563 -6.81 6.34 10.81
CA ARG A 563 -7.46 6.84 12.02
C ARG A 563 -7.14 5.96 13.22
N LEU A 564 -7.38 4.65 13.12
CA LEU A 564 -7.04 3.70 14.20
C LEU A 564 -5.53 3.67 14.50
N LYS A 565 -4.68 3.75 13.47
CA LYS A 565 -3.23 3.86 13.67
C LYS A 565 -2.87 5.16 14.40
N ARG A 566 -3.46 6.29 14.02
CA ARG A 566 -3.26 7.59 14.66
C ARG A 566 -3.77 7.56 16.10
N GLU A 567 -4.95 7.00 16.37
CA GLU A 567 -5.51 6.84 17.72
C GLU A 567 -4.57 6.00 18.60
N LYS A 568 -4.07 4.87 18.10
CA LYS A 568 -3.08 4.05 18.82
C LYS A 568 -1.76 4.78 19.07
N GLU A 569 -1.26 5.52 18.08
CA GLU A 569 -0.04 6.31 18.21
C GLU A 569 -0.22 7.50 19.18
N LEU A 570 -1.39 8.14 19.22
CA LEU A 570 -1.70 9.21 20.16
C LEU A 570 -1.80 8.67 21.58
N ALA A 571 -2.46 7.53 21.75
CA ALA A 571 -2.55 6.86 23.05
C ALA A 571 -1.17 6.41 23.55
N GLU A 572 -0.28 5.92 22.67
CA GLU A 572 1.12 5.64 23.03
C GLU A 572 1.86 6.93 23.47
N VAL A 573 1.70 8.03 22.73
CA VAL A 573 2.34 9.32 23.06
C VAL A 573 1.90 9.85 24.42
N GLU A 574 0.61 9.79 24.70
CA GLU A 574 0.05 10.22 25.98
C GLU A 574 0.54 9.34 27.13
N ARG A 575 0.39 8.01 27.01
CA ARG A 575 0.79 7.04 28.04
C ARG A 575 2.28 7.12 28.38
N LEU A 576 3.13 7.15 27.35
CA LEU A 576 4.59 7.21 27.50
C LEU A 576 5.09 8.65 27.66
N GLN A 577 4.20 9.62 27.87
CA GLN A 577 4.52 11.04 28.08
C GLN A 577 5.54 11.60 27.07
N LEU A 578 5.42 11.19 25.80
CA LEU A 578 6.42 11.51 24.77
C LEU A 578 6.31 12.95 24.26
N CYS A 579 5.21 13.64 24.57
CA CYS A 579 4.93 15.02 24.16
C CYS A 579 5.06 15.96 25.36
N LYS A 580 6.27 16.46 25.60
CA LYS A 580 6.62 17.37 26.71
C LYS A 580 7.45 18.55 26.19
N PRO A 581 7.32 19.76 26.79
CA PRO A 581 8.08 20.93 26.34
C PRO A 581 9.59 20.75 26.51
N ALA A 582 10.36 21.67 25.93
CA ALA A 582 11.83 21.63 25.95
C ALA A 582 12.43 21.82 27.36
N SER A 583 11.71 22.49 28.27
CA SER A 583 12.05 22.66 29.68
C SER A 583 11.99 21.35 30.47
N ASP A 584 11.12 20.42 30.08
CA ASP A 584 10.93 19.15 30.77
C ASP A 584 12.05 18.17 30.41
N TYR A 585 12.34 17.24 31.33
CA TYR A 585 13.39 16.23 31.19
C TYR A 585 14.81 16.81 31.06
N LYS A 586 15.02 18.08 31.45
CA LYS A 586 16.34 18.66 31.59
C LYS A 586 17.02 18.19 32.87
N LEU A 587 18.26 17.77 32.73
CA LEU A 587 19.15 17.41 33.84
C LEU A 587 19.92 18.65 34.32
N PRO A 588 20.54 18.61 35.52
CA PRO A 588 21.31 19.74 36.06
C PRO A 588 22.47 20.23 35.18
N ASN A 589 22.99 19.38 34.29
CA ASN A 589 24.02 19.74 33.32
C ASN A 589 23.47 20.47 32.08
N GLY A 590 22.16 20.77 32.04
CA GLY A 590 21.49 21.49 30.95
C GLY A 590 21.08 20.62 29.76
N LEU A 591 21.42 19.33 29.75
CA LEU A 591 21.03 18.40 28.68
C LEU A 591 19.62 17.88 28.93
N ARG A 592 18.87 17.68 27.84
CA ARG A 592 17.55 17.04 27.90
C ARG A 592 17.64 15.56 27.61
N VAL A 593 17.21 14.74 28.58
CA VAL A 593 17.16 13.27 28.50
C VAL A 593 15.82 12.76 29.04
N PRO A 594 14.90 12.33 28.15
CA PRO A 594 13.65 11.71 28.57
C PRO A 594 13.86 10.46 29.43
N PRO A 595 12.93 10.16 30.37
CA PRO A 595 12.90 8.89 31.09
C PRO A 595 12.94 7.71 30.12
N PRO A 596 13.60 6.59 30.48
CA PRO A 596 13.54 5.39 29.67
C PRO A 596 12.11 4.84 29.64
N SER A 597 11.76 4.13 28.57
CA SER A 597 10.42 3.60 28.38
C SER A 597 10.41 2.17 27.83
N ILE A 598 9.47 1.35 28.29
CA ILE A 598 9.19 0.03 27.70
C ILE A 598 8.22 0.22 26.54
N ARG A 599 8.66 -0.17 25.35
CA ARG A 599 7.92 0.03 24.09
C ARG A 599 7.73 -1.26 23.34
N VAL A 600 6.63 -1.34 22.59
CA VAL A 600 6.36 -2.44 21.66
C VAL A 600 6.57 -1.97 20.22
N LEU A 601 7.73 -2.29 19.65
CA LEU A 601 8.04 -1.98 18.26
C LEU A 601 7.36 -3.00 17.34
N ARG A 602 6.36 -2.55 16.57
CA ARG A 602 5.54 -3.41 15.70
C ARG A 602 5.91 -3.26 14.23
N SER A 603 6.23 -4.38 13.57
CA SER A 603 6.49 -4.46 12.13
C SER A 603 5.57 -5.49 11.46
N SER A 604 4.83 -5.09 10.43
CA SER A 604 4.00 -6.03 9.66
C SER A 604 4.84 -6.80 8.64
N VAL A 605 4.73 -8.12 8.66
CA VAL A 605 5.32 -9.03 7.69
C VAL A 605 4.61 -8.89 6.35
N LYS A 606 5.33 -8.36 5.35
CA LYS A 606 4.85 -8.18 3.98
C LYS A 606 6.00 -8.38 2.99
N GLY A 607 5.69 -8.87 1.80
CA GLY A 607 6.66 -8.95 0.71
C GLY A 607 7.88 -9.80 1.06
N LYS A 608 9.07 -9.19 1.10
CA LYS A 608 10.36 -9.89 1.28
C LYS A 608 10.52 -10.69 2.58
N TRP A 609 9.71 -10.41 3.62
CA TRP A 609 9.77 -11.14 4.89
C TRP A 609 8.89 -12.41 4.91
N CYS A 610 7.95 -12.54 3.98
CA CYS A 610 7.03 -13.69 3.95
C CYS A 610 7.76 -14.95 3.49
N GLY A 611 7.54 -16.06 4.20
CA GLY A 611 8.18 -17.35 3.91
C GLY A 611 9.63 -17.46 4.37
N LYS A 612 10.18 -16.42 4.99
CA LYS A 612 11.49 -16.47 5.66
C LYS A 612 11.31 -16.88 7.11
N SER A 613 12.33 -17.53 7.68
CA SER A 613 12.33 -17.78 9.12
C SER A 613 12.45 -16.46 9.89
N LEU A 614 11.95 -16.46 11.12
CA LEU A 614 12.11 -15.34 12.05
C LEU A 614 13.58 -14.97 12.14
N GLN A 615 14.46 -15.94 12.31
CA GLN A 615 15.90 -15.74 12.34
C GLN A 615 16.48 -15.06 11.10
N GLU A 616 16.10 -15.49 9.89
CA GLU A 616 16.58 -14.86 8.66
C GLU A 616 16.13 -13.40 8.59
N VAL A 617 14.88 -13.10 8.96
CA VAL A 617 14.39 -11.72 8.97
C VAL A 617 15.07 -10.88 10.06
N MET A 618 15.23 -11.42 11.26
CA MET A 618 15.85 -10.69 12.36
C MET A 618 17.32 -10.36 12.05
N SER A 619 18.11 -11.34 11.60
CA SER A 619 19.53 -11.12 11.24
C SER A 619 19.75 -10.25 9.99
N THR A 620 18.86 -10.30 9.00
CA THR A 620 19.07 -9.51 7.75
C THR A 620 18.54 -8.09 7.82
N GLU A 621 17.61 -7.78 8.72
CA GLU A 621 16.94 -6.49 8.78
C GLU A 621 17.27 -5.69 10.04
N PHE A 622 17.69 -6.38 11.11
CA PHE A 622 17.94 -5.80 12.42
C PHE A 622 19.31 -6.24 12.91
N HIS A 623 20.31 -5.40 12.69
CA HIS A 623 21.72 -5.66 13.01
C HIS A 623 21.97 -6.12 14.46
N GLU A 624 21.10 -5.73 15.39
CA GLU A 624 21.13 -6.19 16.78
C GLU A 624 21.01 -7.72 16.93
N PHE A 625 20.52 -8.44 15.90
CA PHE A 625 20.31 -9.88 15.87
C PHE A 625 21.23 -10.64 14.89
N ASP A 626 22.35 -10.03 14.47
CA ASP A 626 23.38 -10.73 13.68
C ASP A 626 23.97 -11.93 14.45
N ASN A 627 24.00 -11.84 15.78
CA ASN A 627 24.36 -12.93 16.67
C ASN A 627 23.13 -13.82 16.97
N ARG A 628 23.21 -15.11 16.61
CA ARG A 628 22.15 -16.09 16.87
C ARG A 628 21.83 -16.26 18.36
N ASP A 629 22.84 -16.31 19.20
CA ASP A 629 22.68 -16.56 20.64
C ASP A 629 21.86 -15.44 21.29
N TRP A 630 22.02 -14.21 20.79
CA TRP A 630 21.24 -13.07 21.25
C TRP A 630 19.75 -13.18 20.88
N LEU A 631 19.44 -13.61 19.66
CA LEU A 631 18.04 -13.81 19.24
C LEU A 631 17.35 -14.87 20.10
N ASP A 632 18.03 -15.98 20.37
CA ASP A 632 17.46 -17.06 21.18
C ASP A 632 17.24 -16.61 22.63
N GLN A 633 18.16 -15.83 23.21
CA GLN A 633 17.95 -15.21 24.54
C GLN A 633 16.73 -14.28 24.58
N VAL A 634 16.55 -13.43 23.56
CA VAL A 634 15.40 -12.51 23.46
C VAL A 634 14.08 -13.27 23.32
N ILE A 635 14.09 -14.39 22.58
CA ILE A 635 12.95 -15.28 22.46
C ILE A 635 12.63 -15.94 23.82
N SER A 636 13.62 -16.52 24.48
CA SER A 636 13.45 -17.17 25.80
C SER A 636 12.95 -16.20 26.87
N ALA A 637 13.34 -14.93 26.79
CA ALA A 637 12.87 -13.87 27.68
C ALA A 637 11.45 -13.37 27.36
N GLY A 638 10.79 -13.91 26.32
CA GLY A 638 9.42 -13.53 25.93
C GLY A 638 9.31 -12.16 25.23
N LEU A 639 10.44 -11.54 24.86
CA LEU A 639 10.47 -10.17 24.34
C LEU A 639 10.17 -10.05 22.84
N LEU A 640 9.90 -11.18 22.19
CA LEU A 640 9.54 -11.27 20.78
C LEU A 640 8.18 -11.96 20.64
N ARG A 641 7.25 -11.30 19.95
CA ARG A 641 5.90 -11.81 19.72
C ARG A 641 5.56 -11.85 18.23
N ILE A 642 4.78 -12.84 17.84
CA ILE A 642 4.13 -12.93 16.53
C ILE A 642 2.62 -12.86 16.75
N ASN A 643 1.96 -11.88 16.12
CA ASN A 643 0.51 -11.64 16.25
C ASN A 643 0.05 -11.47 17.72
N GLY A 644 0.91 -10.85 18.53
CA GLY A 644 0.66 -10.61 19.96
C GLY A 644 0.93 -11.82 20.88
N ILE A 645 1.39 -12.96 20.34
CA ILE A 645 1.72 -14.16 21.12
C ILE A 645 3.24 -14.31 21.20
N SER A 646 3.78 -14.58 22.39
CA SER A 646 5.21 -14.83 22.61
C SER A 646 5.72 -15.96 21.70
N VAL A 647 6.86 -15.73 21.06
CA VAL A 647 7.52 -16.70 20.18
C VAL A 647 7.91 -17.97 20.92
N ALA A 648 8.37 -17.87 22.18
CA ALA A 648 8.68 -19.03 23.02
C ALA A 648 7.45 -19.93 23.21
N LYS A 649 6.29 -19.32 23.47
CA LYS A 649 5.02 -20.04 23.60
C LYS A 649 4.59 -20.72 22.30
N ILE A 650 4.74 -20.02 21.16
CA ILE A 650 4.44 -20.62 19.84
C ILE A 650 5.38 -21.81 19.55
N ALA A 651 6.62 -21.75 20.00
CA ALA A 651 7.57 -22.85 19.83
C ALA A 651 7.16 -24.08 20.67
N GLU A 652 6.77 -23.85 21.92
CA GLU A 652 6.28 -24.86 22.85
C GLU A 652 4.99 -25.53 22.37
N ASP A 653 3.96 -24.72 22.05
CA ASP A 653 2.62 -25.19 21.64
C ASP A 653 2.66 -26.07 20.37
N PHE A 654 3.65 -25.86 19.50
CA PHE A 654 3.78 -26.54 18.21
C PHE A 654 5.01 -27.44 18.09
N ASN A 655 5.75 -27.65 19.19
CA ASN A 655 6.98 -28.45 19.26
C ASN A 655 7.95 -28.17 18.09
N GLN A 656 8.23 -26.90 17.85
CA GLN A 656 9.05 -26.43 16.74
C GLN A 656 10.16 -25.51 17.22
N ASN A 657 11.24 -25.36 16.43
CA ASN A 657 12.30 -24.41 16.75
C ASN A 657 11.78 -22.95 16.70
N ALA A 658 11.95 -22.22 17.80
CA ALA A 658 11.43 -20.88 18.01
C ALA A 658 12.01 -19.83 17.03
N SER A 659 13.32 -19.85 16.79
CA SER A 659 13.97 -18.96 15.82
C SER A 659 13.73 -19.41 14.36
N GLY A 660 13.33 -20.68 14.18
CA GLY A 660 12.97 -21.29 12.90
C GLY A 660 11.55 -20.99 12.42
N ILE A 661 10.71 -20.31 13.21
CA ILE A 661 9.31 -20.03 12.84
C ILE A 661 9.24 -19.28 11.51
N VAL A 662 8.51 -19.84 10.55
CA VAL A 662 8.35 -19.23 9.23
C VAL A 662 7.26 -18.15 9.27
N LEU A 663 7.66 -16.92 8.96
CA LEU A 663 6.80 -15.75 9.00
C LEU A 663 5.81 -15.74 7.82
N LYS A 664 4.53 -15.53 8.11
CA LYS A 664 3.45 -15.51 7.12
C LYS A 664 3.08 -14.09 6.73
N ASN A 665 2.58 -13.92 5.51
CA ASN A 665 2.08 -12.62 5.07
C ASN A 665 0.94 -12.16 5.98
N MET A 666 1.02 -10.91 6.45
CA MET A 666 0.14 -10.28 7.44
C MET A 666 0.46 -10.56 8.91
N ASP A 667 1.44 -11.41 9.21
CA ASP A 667 1.92 -11.51 10.59
C ASP A 667 2.42 -10.14 11.08
N THR A 668 2.34 -9.91 12.39
CA THR A 668 3.00 -8.77 13.04
C THR A 668 4.09 -9.28 13.97
N ILE A 669 5.33 -8.88 13.68
CA ILE A 669 6.46 -9.05 14.59
C ILE A 669 6.43 -7.87 15.56
N GLU A 670 6.37 -8.18 16.85
CA GLU A 670 6.37 -7.20 17.92
C GLU A 670 7.59 -7.44 18.81
N ARG A 671 8.38 -6.40 19.04
CA ARG A 671 9.56 -6.44 19.91
C ARG A 671 9.31 -5.58 21.12
N VAL A 672 9.36 -6.19 22.30
CA VAL A 672 9.32 -5.47 23.58
C VAL A 672 10.74 -4.99 23.87
N VAL A 673 10.94 -3.68 23.94
CA VAL A 673 12.27 -3.08 24.11
C VAL A 673 12.26 -2.07 25.26
N HIS A 674 13.35 -2.02 26.01
CA HIS A 674 13.64 -0.94 26.94
C HIS A 674 14.39 0.17 26.19
N TRP A 675 13.70 1.28 25.97
CA TRP A 675 14.08 2.33 25.03
C TRP A 675 14.69 3.53 25.76
N HIS A 676 15.91 3.88 25.38
CA HIS A 676 16.61 5.09 25.82
C HIS A 676 16.76 6.07 24.64
N GLU A 677 16.65 7.37 24.91
CA GLU A 677 16.95 8.41 23.92
C GLU A 677 18.29 9.09 24.24
N PRO A 678 19.14 9.35 23.23
CA PRO A 678 20.36 10.12 23.45
C PRO A 678 20.05 11.57 23.85
N PRO A 679 20.94 12.21 24.64
CA PRO A 679 20.78 13.59 25.07
C PRO A 679 20.77 14.56 23.89
N ILE A 680 20.03 15.65 24.05
CA ILE A 680 20.04 16.80 23.14
C ILE A 680 20.34 18.09 23.89
N CYS A 681 20.91 19.06 23.16
CA CYS A 681 21.06 20.44 23.61
C CYS A 681 19.87 21.26 23.09
N VAL A 682 19.06 21.80 24.01
CA VAL A 682 17.89 22.61 23.69
C VAL A 682 17.72 23.70 24.74
N HIS A 683 17.28 24.89 24.34
CA HIS A 683 16.92 25.96 25.28
C HIS A 683 15.66 25.58 26.06
N ASP A 684 15.34 26.32 27.14
CA ASP A 684 14.14 26.05 27.96
C ASP A 684 12.85 26.23 27.15
N SER A 685 12.89 27.07 26.12
CA SER A 685 11.83 27.24 25.14
C SER A 685 12.38 27.21 23.71
N ILE A 686 11.58 26.67 22.80
CA ILE A 686 11.86 26.70 21.36
C ILE A 686 11.33 28.02 20.81
N SER A 687 12.22 28.80 20.18
CA SER A 687 11.85 30.07 19.54
C SER A 687 11.18 29.82 18.19
N PHE A 688 10.06 30.48 17.93
CA PHE A 688 9.35 30.45 16.66
C PHE A 688 8.54 31.72 16.44
N THR A 689 8.12 31.97 15.20
CA THR A 689 7.12 32.97 14.85
C THR A 689 5.91 32.30 14.20
N LYS A 690 4.71 32.83 14.47
CA LYS A 690 3.44 32.29 13.96
C LYS A 690 2.88 33.24 12.90
N HIS A 691 2.56 32.68 11.73
CA HIS A 691 2.05 33.42 10.58
C HIS A 691 0.68 32.86 10.19
N THR A 692 -0.34 33.70 10.25
CA THR A 692 -1.69 33.32 9.83
C THR A 692 -1.77 33.30 8.30
N MET A 693 -2.27 32.21 7.73
CA MET A 693 -2.34 32.06 6.28
C MET A 693 -3.61 32.71 5.70
N PRO A 694 -3.52 33.48 4.60
CA PRO A 694 -4.68 34.08 3.94
C PRO A 694 -5.64 33.01 3.41
N LYS A 695 -6.95 33.27 3.43
CA LYS A 695 -7.96 32.33 2.92
C LYS A 695 -7.78 32.10 1.41
N GLU A 696 -7.35 33.14 0.71
CA GLU A 696 -7.12 33.21 -0.73
C GLU A 696 -6.07 32.19 -1.15
N VAL A 697 -5.00 32.00 -0.36
CA VAL A 697 -3.92 31.05 -0.62
C VAL A 697 -4.40 29.59 -0.53
N LEU A 698 -5.46 29.32 0.24
CA LEU A 698 -5.88 27.96 0.61
C LEU A 698 -6.87 27.31 -0.36
N ALA A 699 -7.44 28.08 -1.30
CA ALA A 699 -8.42 27.60 -2.29
C ALA A 699 -9.51 26.69 -1.68
N THR A 700 -10.04 27.06 -0.51
CA THR A 700 -11.12 26.34 0.16
C THR A 700 -12.43 27.10 -0.01
N THR A 701 -13.39 26.49 -0.71
CA THR A 701 -14.81 26.84 -0.63
C THR A 701 -15.36 26.35 0.71
N ASP A 702 -15.97 27.26 1.47
CA ASP A 702 -16.87 27.03 2.60
C ASP A 702 -16.39 26.10 3.72
N SER A 703 -15.81 26.71 4.77
CA SER A 703 -16.00 26.23 6.14
C SER A 703 -15.88 27.38 7.13
N ASP A 704 -16.94 27.61 7.90
CA ASP A 704 -16.98 28.43 9.12
C ASP A 704 -16.11 27.80 10.21
N THR A 705 -14.79 27.80 10.02
CA THR A 705 -13.84 27.52 11.10
C THR A 705 -13.46 28.84 11.78
N SER A 706 -13.68 28.93 13.09
CA SER A 706 -13.45 30.13 13.91
C SER A 706 -11.98 30.59 13.99
N SER A 707 -11.02 29.82 13.45
CA SER A 707 -9.59 30.20 13.40
C SER A 707 -8.98 29.88 12.04
N LEU A 708 -8.14 30.81 11.54
CA LEU A 708 -7.36 30.65 10.32
C LEU A 708 -6.14 29.74 10.57
N PRO A 709 -5.74 28.90 9.60
CA PRO A 709 -4.62 27.98 9.79
C PRO A 709 -3.29 28.71 9.87
N CYS A 710 -2.33 28.11 10.57
CA CYS A 710 -1.11 28.78 10.97
C CYS A 710 0.14 28.10 10.40
N LEU A 711 1.08 28.93 9.97
CA LEU A 711 2.42 28.53 9.57
C LEU A 711 3.41 28.99 10.64
N TYR A 712 4.16 28.04 11.19
CA TYR A 712 5.16 28.24 12.21
C TYR A 712 6.54 28.28 11.55
N CYS A 713 7.28 29.36 11.77
CA CYS A 713 8.70 29.47 11.44
C CYS A 713 9.52 29.29 12.70
N VAL A 714 10.11 28.12 12.86
CA VAL A 714 10.84 27.69 14.05
C VAL A 714 12.33 27.94 13.86
N ASN A 715 12.98 28.52 14.86
CA ASN A 715 14.45 28.52 14.95
C ASN A 715 14.88 27.19 15.57
N LYS A 716 15.11 26.18 14.72
CA LYS A 716 15.47 24.84 15.20
C LYS A 716 16.86 24.87 15.87
N PRO A 717 16.99 24.43 17.13
CA PRO A 717 18.30 24.27 17.76
C PRO A 717 19.13 23.18 17.05
N SER A 718 20.46 23.26 17.15
CA SER A 718 21.32 22.16 16.74
C SER A 718 21.08 20.93 17.64
N THR A 719 21.49 19.73 17.22
CA THR A 719 21.27 18.43 17.91
C THR A 719 19.85 17.86 17.91
N VAL A 720 18.81 18.68 17.70
CA VAL A 720 17.40 18.26 17.80
C VAL A 720 16.86 17.72 16.46
N PRO A 721 16.37 16.47 16.37
CA PRO A 721 15.72 15.96 15.16
C PRO A 721 14.34 16.60 14.96
N VAL A 722 13.98 16.88 13.71
CA VAL A 722 12.69 17.53 13.38
C VAL A 722 11.49 16.71 13.85
N HIS A 723 11.44 15.43 13.50
CA HIS A 723 10.35 14.50 13.84
C HIS A 723 10.94 13.20 14.37
N PRO A 724 10.15 12.33 15.04
CA PRO A 724 10.64 11.05 15.54
C PRO A 724 11.40 10.25 14.48
N ALA A 725 12.66 9.93 14.77
CA ALA A 725 13.58 9.30 13.82
C ALA A 725 14.76 8.64 14.57
N GLY A 726 15.13 7.43 14.16
CA GLY A 726 16.19 6.68 14.85
C GLY A 726 15.83 6.44 16.32
N PRO A 727 16.74 6.69 17.26
CA PRO A 727 16.47 6.52 18.69
C PRO A 727 15.63 7.67 19.29
N TYR A 728 15.41 8.76 18.54
CA TYR A 728 14.75 9.96 19.05
C TYR A 728 13.24 9.91 18.81
N TYR A 729 12.46 10.13 19.87
CA TYR A 729 11.02 10.26 19.82
C TYR A 729 10.59 11.49 20.64
N ALA A 730 10.66 11.44 21.96
CA ALA A 730 10.35 12.55 22.87
C ALA A 730 11.34 13.71 22.72
N ASN A 731 12.57 13.45 22.27
CA ASN A 731 13.56 14.48 21.90
C ASN A 731 13.33 15.09 20.50
N SER A 732 12.22 14.80 19.82
CA SER A 732 11.91 15.45 18.53
C SER A 732 11.34 16.86 18.70
N LEU A 733 11.70 17.76 17.77
CA LEU A 733 11.31 19.18 17.80
C LEU A 733 9.80 19.37 17.79
N LEU A 734 9.09 18.67 16.89
CA LEU A 734 7.66 18.88 16.72
C LEU A 734 6.87 18.49 17.97
N LEU A 735 7.21 17.39 18.66
CA LEU A 735 6.53 17.01 19.91
C LEU A 735 6.81 18.03 21.03
N GLN A 736 8.04 18.56 21.11
CA GLN A 736 8.39 19.60 22.08
C GLN A 736 7.63 20.90 21.82
N LEU A 737 7.55 21.32 20.55
CA LEU A 737 6.84 22.53 20.15
C LEU A 737 5.31 22.37 20.33
N GLU A 738 4.75 21.22 19.99
CA GLU A 738 3.33 20.92 20.22
C GLU A 738 2.98 21.02 21.71
N ALA A 739 3.81 20.42 22.58
CA ALA A 739 3.62 20.51 24.02
C ALA A 739 3.76 21.94 24.55
N GLN A 740 4.77 22.69 24.07
CA GLN A 740 4.98 24.09 24.45
C GLN A 740 3.79 24.98 24.08
N GLU A 741 3.19 24.74 22.91
CA GLU A 741 2.05 25.52 22.38
C GLU A 741 0.67 24.99 22.83
N GLY A 742 0.63 23.93 23.64
CA GLY A 742 -0.63 23.28 24.02
C GLY A 742 -1.40 22.67 22.83
N LEU A 743 -0.70 22.35 21.74
CA LEU A 743 -1.28 21.71 20.57
C LEU A 743 -1.45 20.22 20.79
N MET A 744 -2.36 19.62 20.02
CA MET A 744 -2.51 18.16 20.04
C MET A 744 -1.25 17.46 19.53
N PRO A 745 -0.80 16.36 20.16
CA PRO A 745 0.36 15.64 19.67
C PRO A 745 0.18 15.19 18.21
N LYS A 746 1.26 15.24 17.43
CA LYS A 746 1.28 14.93 15.99
C LYS A 746 0.27 15.74 15.18
N SER A 747 -0.03 16.97 15.59
CA SER A 747 -0.85 17.93 14.83
C SER A 747 0.00 18.74 13.85
N LEU A 748 1.23 19.09 14.22
CA LEU A 748 2.14 19.83 13.35
C LEU A 748 2.72 18.95 12.25
N ILE A 749 2.68 19.49 11.04
CA ILE A 749 3.14 18.89 9.80
C ILE A 749 4.41 19.66 9.37
N PRO A 750 5.58 19.01 9.30
CA PRO A 750 6.79 19.66 8.79
C PRO A 750 6.65 19.91 7.28
N CYS A 751 6.86 21.15 6.85
CA CYS A 751 6.86 21.51 5.43
C CYS A 751 8.14 21.04 4.74
N HIS A 752 9.26 21.02 5.47
CA HIS A 752 10.53 20.40 5.07
C HIS A 752 11.26 19.84 6.30
N ARG A 753 12.46 19.31 6.07
CA ARG A 753 13.39 18.88 7.13
C ARG A 753 14.76 19.47 6.87
N ILE A 754 15.44 19.84 7.94
CA ILE A 754 16.89 20.05 7.99
C ILE A 754 17.50 18.95 8.86
N ASP A 755 18.81 18.75 8.74
CA ASP A 755 19.50 17.66 9.45
C ASP A 755 19.50 17.91 10.96
N ARG A 756 19.72 16.84 11.74
CA ARG A 756 19.70 16.89 13.20
C ARG A 756 20.72 17.91 13.73
N CYS A 757 21.93 17.89 13.19
CA CYS A 757 23.04 18.77 13.57
C CYS A 757 22.92 20.20 13.03
N THR A 758 22.12 20.44 11.97
CA THR A 758 21.89 21.77 11.38
C THR A 758 20.89 22.57 12.22
N SER A 759 21.13 23.87 12.40
CA SER A 759 20.22 24.78 13.12
C SER A 759 19.50 25.75 12.17
N GLY A 760 18.51 26.48 12.67
CA GLY A 760 17.88 27.60 11.96
C GLY A 760 16.47 27.32 11.43
N VAL A 761 16.05 28.08 10.41
CA VAL A 761 14.68 28.11 9.86
C VAL A 761 14.16 26.71 9.54
N LEU A 762 13.06 26.35 10.20
CA LEU A 762 12.21 25.22 9.88
C LEU A 762 10.75 25.67 9.81
N LEU A 763 10.08 25.37 8.70
CA LEU A 763 8.65 25.65 8.52
C LEU A 763 7.80 24.41 8.84
N CYS A 764 6.77 24.58 9.68
CA CYS A 764 5.73 23.59 9.95
C CYS A 764 4.34 24.22 10.13
N THR A 765 3.28 23.44 10.03
CA THR A 765 1.90 23.95 10.07
C THR A 765 0.95 22.92 10.66
N ASP A 766 -0.15 23.37 11.26
CA ASP A 766 -1.25 22.53 11.74
C ASP A 766 -2.23 22.11 10.62
N ASP A 767 -2.09 22.68 9.41
CA ASP A 767 -3.03 22.45 8.32
C ASP A 767 -2.42 21.72 7.10
N THR A 768 -3.18 20.75 6.58
CA THR A 768 -2.73 19.89 5.49
C THR A 768 -2.77 20.58 4.11
N ASN A 769 -3.54 21.66 3.96
CA ASN A 769 -3.56 22.47 2.74
C ASN A 769 -2.39 23.45 2.73
N VAL A 770 -2.12 24.15 3.84
CA VAL A 770 -0.90 24.98 4.01
C VAL A 770 0.34 24.14 3.71
N ALA A 771 0.46 22.96 4.34
CA ALA A 771 1.60 22.08 4.12
C ALA A 771 1.78 21.73 2.63
N ARG A 772 0.68 21.53 1.91
CA ARG A 772 0.70 21.19 0.47
C ARG A 772 1.14 22.36 -0.39
N VAL A 773 0.72 23.58 -0.06
CA VAL A 773 1.13 24.79 -0.78
C VAL A 773 2.64 24.99 -0.60
N ILE A 774 3.13 25.00 0.64
CA ILE A 774 4.55 25.19 0.93
C ILE A 774 5.41 24.06 0.34
N GLN A 775 5.00 22.80 0.49
CA GLN A 775 5.71 21.67 -0.12
C GLN A 775 5.66 21.70 -1.66
N GLY A 776 4.57 22.23 -2.23
CA GLY A 776 4.43 22.50 -3.65
C GLY A 776 5.48 23.50 -4.13
N ALA A 777 5.61 24.64 -3.45
CA ALA A 777 6.66 25.63 -3.74
C ALA A 777 8.06 25.01 -3.61
N MET A 778 8.31 24.20 -2.58
CA MET A 778 9.59 23.51 -2.36
C MET A 778 9.97 22.46 -3.41
N THR A 779 8.99 21.98 -4.19
CA THR A 779 9.21 20.97 -5.24
C THR A 779 8.95 21.52 -6.64
N SER A 780 8.61 22.81 -6.74
CA SER A 780 8.40 23.50 -8.00
C SER A 780 9.70 23.53 -8.80
N SER A 781 9.56 23.41 -10.11
CA SER A 781 10.65 23.68 -11.06
C SER A 781 10.67 25.14 -11.50
N GLU A 782 9.67 25.94 -11.09
CA GLU A 782 9.64 27.37 -11.37
C GLU A 782 10.76 28.09 -10.59
N PRO A 783 11.65 28.82 -11.28
CA PRO A 783 12.70 29.58 -10.63
C PRO A 783 12.14 30.57 -9.61
N GLY A 784 12.70 30.57 -8.41
CA GLY A 784 12.33 31.52 -7.35
C GLY A 784 11.12 31.14 -6.51
N ALA A 785 10.42 30.03 -6.76
CA ALA A 785 9.28 29.59 -5.94
C ALA A 785 9.65 29.38 -4.46
N ILE A 786 10.88 28.94 -4.20
CA ILE A 786 11.49 28.99 -2.88
C ILE A 786 12.95 29.41 -3.01
N LYS A 787 13.41 30.25 -2.09
CA LYS A 787 14.84 30.54 -1.90
C LYS A 787 15.22 30.22 -0.46
N LYS A 788 16.38 29.59 -0.28
CA LYS A 788 16.89 29.20 1.04
C LYS A 788 18.30 29.71 1.18
N LEU A 789 18.58 30.33 2.31
CA LEU A 789 19.87 30.90 2.63
C LEU A 789 20.35 30.32 3.94
N TYR A 790 21.61 29.91 3.93
CA TYR A 790 22.33 29.35 5.05
C TYR A 790 23.63 30.10 5.24
N VAL A 791 24.18 30.02 6.43
CA VAL A 791 25.57 30.36 6.71
C VAL A 791 26.31 29.13 7.21
N ALA A 792 27.57 29.01 6.80
CA ALA A 792 28.44 27.94 7.22
C ALA A 792 29.81 28.51 7.65
N ARG A 793 30.37 27.98 8.74
CA ARG A 793 31.78 28.20 9.10
C ARG A 793 32.61 27.05 8.53
N VAL A 794 33.48 27.34 7.57
CA VAL A 794 34.26 26.34 6.83
C VAL A 794 35.74 26.48 7.09
N LYS A 795 36.48 25.38 6.90
CA LYS A 795 37.93 25.36 7.05
C LYS A 795 38.64 26.06 5.88
N GLY A 796 39.71 26.77 6.20
CA GLY A 796 40.57 27.47 5.25
C GLY A 796 39.99 28.78 4.75
N LYS A 797 40.80 29.49 3.96
CA LYS A 797 40.37 30.68 3.22
C LYS A 797 39.52 30.29 2.01
N PHE A 798 38.21 30.47 2.09
CA PHE A 798 37.29 30.21 0.99
C PHE A 798 37.55 31.22 -0.16
N PRO A 799 37.55 30.78 -1.43
CA PRO A 799 37.91 31.66 -2.53
C PRO A 799 36.88 32.79 -2.72
N SER A 800 37.37 33.99 -2.99
CA SER A 800 36.56 35.18 -3.24
C SER A 800 36.24 35.40 -4.72
N SER A 801 36.99 34.76 -5.62
CA SER A 801 36.86 34.90 -7.08
C SER A 801 37.48 33.72 -7.83
N SER A 802 37.19 33.62 -9.13
CA SER A 802 37.72 32.58 -10.03
C SER A 802 39.25 32.59 -10.16
N SER A 803 39.93 33.70 -9.84
CA SER A 803 41.38 33.82 -9.89
C SER A 803 42.12 33.18 -8.71
N GLU A 804 41.41 32.78 -7.64
CA GLU A 804 42.02 32.25 -6.40
C GLU A 804 42.13 30.70 -6.36
N GLY A 805 41.93 30.02 -7.50
CA GLY A 805 42.40 28.66 -7.73
C GLY A 805 41.68 27.55 -6.96
N LEU A 806 40.50 27.13 -7.44
CA LEU A 806 39.95 25.80 -7.17
C LEU A 806 40.43 24.81 -8.24
N VAL A 807 40.57 23.53 -7.90
CA VAL A 807 40.90 22.49 -8.89
C VAL A 807 39.76 22.41 -9.91
N ASN A 808 40.01 22.83 -11.16
CA ASN A 808 38.99 22.97 -12.21
C ASN A 808 38.40 21.64 -12.72
N SER A 809 38.89 20.49 -12.27
CA SER A 809 38.39 19.18 -12.69
C SER A 809 38.17 18.30 -11.47
N ILE A 810 36.91 18.22 -11.04
CA ILE A 810 36.44 17.27 -10.06
C ILE A 810 35.55 16.28 -10.81
N VAL A 811 35.85 14.99 -10.71
CA VAL A 811 35.08 13.94 -11.38
C VAL A 811 33.64 14.01 -10.90
N ASP A 812 32.69 13.92 -11.83
CA ASP A 812 31.24 13.99 -11.59
C ASP A 812 30.72 15.32 -11.02
N ALA A 813 31.46 16.43 -11.17
CA ALA A 813 31.02 17.76 -10.75
C ALA A 813 31.38 18.87 -11.76
N SER A 814 30.55 19.91 -11.81
CA SER A 814 30.78 21.14 -12.56
C SER A 814 30.84 22.32 -11.59
N LEU A 815 31.89 23.14 -11.73
CA LEU A 815 32.11 24.35 -10.92
C LEU A 815 32.02 25.58 -11.82
N THR A 816 31.08 26.48 -11.54
CA THR A 816 30.86 27.68 -12.34
C THR A 816 30.92 28.92 -11.45
N TRP A 817 31.69 29.92 -11.85
CA TRP A 817 31.73 31.21 -11.17
C TRP A 817 30.76 32.21 -11.80
N HIS A 818 29.96 32.84 -10.96
CA HIS A 818 29.11 33.98 -11.30
C HIS A 818 29.56 35.17 -10.46
N GLU A 819 30.42 36.02 -11.02
CA GLU A 819 31.10 37.11 -10.29
C GLU A 819 31.88 36.56 -9.08
N ASN A 820 31.40 36.80 -7.86
CA ASN A 820 31.98 36.33 -6.59
C ASN A 820 31.18 35.16 -5.95
N VAL A 821 30.28 34.54 -6.72
CA VAL A 821 29.48 33.39 -6.29
C VAL A 821 29.95 32.14 -7.01
N LEU A 822 30.30 31.10 -6.25
CA LEU A 822 30.65 29.78 -6.79
C LEU A 822 29.40 28.89 -6.82
N GLU A 823 29.00 28.44 -8.01
CA GLU A 823 27.99 27.40 -8.21
C GLU A 823 28.66 26.02 -8.34
N VAL A 824 28.15 25.06 -7.57
CA VAL A 824 28.57 23.65 -7.59
C VAL A 824 27.39 22.82 -8.05
N ASP A 825 27.50 22.23 -9.24
CA ASP A 825 26.59 21.21 -9.75
C ASP A 825 27.25 19.83 -9.65
N ALA A 826 26.85 19.05 -8.64
CA ALA A 826 27.44 17.74 -8.36
C ALA A 826 26.36 16.78 -7.87
N PRO A 827 26.01 15.71 -8.63
CA PRO A 827 24.96 14.78 -8.25
C PRO A 827 25.31 13.97 -6.98
N ILE A 828 24.31 13.75 -6.12
CA ILE A 828 24.50 13.09 -4.81
C ILE A 828 23.82 11.73 -4.78
N ALA A 829 24.60 10.70 -4.45
CA ALA A 829 24.16 9.32 -4.24
C ALA A 829 24.12 8.93 -2.76
N VAL A 830 23.51 7.77 -2.48
CA VAL A 830 23.53 7.15 -1.15
C VAL A 830 24.41 5.92 -1.21
N GLN A 831 25.51 5.92 -0.47
CA GLN A 831 26.35 4.75 -0.31
C GLN A 831 25.91 3.99 0.95
N LEU A 832 25.71 2.68 0.80
CA LEU A 832 25.54 1.77 1.93
C LEU A 832 26.91 1.16 2.19
N SER A 833 27.51 1.37 3.37
CA SER A 833 28.78 0.76 3.72
C SER A 833 28.62 -0.77 3.75
N GLY A 834 29.23 -1.45 2.78
CA GLY A 834 29.13 -2.90 2.61
C GLY A 834 29.79 -3.49 1.36
N ASN A 835 30.34 -2.69 0.44
CA ASN A 835 31.04 -3.18 -0.75
C ASN A 835 32.13 -2.21 -1.23
N ALA A 836 33.20 -2.03 -0.46
CA ALA A 836 34.42 -1.42 -0.96
C ALA A 836 35.61 -2.25 -0.50
N GLY A 837 36.29 -2.89 -1.46
CA GLY A 837 37.64 -3.39 -1.25
C GLY A 837 38.59 -2.22 -1.15
N SER A 838 38.92 -1.81 0.07
CA SER A 838 40.09 -0.98 0.38
C SER A 838 40.35 -1.02 1.88
N ASN A 839 41.59 -1.33 2.26
CA ASN A 839 42.09 -1.43 3.63
C ASN A 839 42.08 -0.05 4.34
N VAL A 840 40.94 0.35 4.89
CA VAL A 840 40.88 1.34 5.97
C VAL A 840 40.12 0.69 7.12
N SER A 841 40.85 0.37 8.17
CA SER A 841 40.29 -0.04 9.45
C SER A 841 39.61 1.18 10.08
N ASP A 842 38.29 1.29 9.96
CA ASP A 842 37.53 2.15 10.88
C ASP A 842 36.10 1.64 11.05
N GLU A 843 35.64 1.66 12.30
CA GLU A 843 34.46 1.00 12.84
C GLU A 843 33.11 1.63 12.38
N THR A 844 33.07 2.30 11.22
CA THR A 844 31.91 3.01 10.66
C THR A 844 30.99 2.10 9.82
N PHE A 845 30.70 0.91 10.32
CA PHE A 845 29.77 -0.02 9.67
C PHE A 845 28.32 0.38 9.98
N GLY A 846 27.54 0.77 8.95
CA GLY A 846 26.07 0.91 9.03
C GLY A 846 25.46 2.27 8.70
N MET A 847 26.22 3.36 8.49
CA MET A 847 25.64 4.66 8.11
C MET A 847 25.34 4.78 6.61
N MET A 848 24.18 5.37 6.28
CA MET A 848 23.89 5.86 4.93
C MET A 848 24.72 7.11 4.66
N HIS A 849 25.92 6.93 4.13
CA HIS A 849 26.80 8.04 3.76
C HIS A 849 26.34 8.71 2.45
N ARG A 850 26.51 10.03 2.33
CA ARG A 850 26.20 10.78 1.11
C ARG A 850 27.50 11.08 0.37
N ILE A 851 27.55 10.75 -0.91
CA ILE A 851 28.73 10.95 -1.74
C ILE A 851 28.35 11.60 -3.07
N VAL A 852 29.31 12.29 -3.68
CA VAL A 852 29.20 12.71 -5.08
C VAL A 852 29.44 11.51 -5.98
N SER A 853 28.57 11.32 -6.96
CA SER A 853 28.66 10.23 -7.94
C SER A 853 27.79 10.54 -9.14
N SER A 854 28.25 10.20 -10.33
CA SER A 854 27.50 10.30 -11.60
C SER A 854 26.16 9.55 -11.59
N GLU A 855 26.02 8.48 -10.78
CA GLU A 855 24.74 7.76 -10.60
C GLU A 855 23.80 8.45 -9.59
N GLY A 856 24.27 9.53 -8.97
CA GLY A 856 23.56 10.33 -7.99
C GLY A 856 22.42 11.15 -8.55
N LYS A 857 21.61 11.72 -7.65
CA LYS A 857 20.57 12.68 -8.05
C LYS A 857 21.19 14.06 -8.19
N HIS A 858 20.91 14.70 -9.32
CA HIS A 858 21.29 16.09 -9.61
C HIS A 858 21.08 17.02 -8.41
N ALA A 859 22.12 17.80 -8.10
CA ALA A 859 22.15 18.70 -6.97
C ALA A 859 23.01 19.94 -7.25
N ILE A 860 22.45 21.13 -7.01
CA ILE A 860 23.11 22.42 -7.25
C ILE A 860 23.09 23.27 -5.97
N SER A 861 24.24 23.82 -5.62
CA SER A 861 24.41 24.77 -4.51
C SER A 861 25.25 25.98 -4.94
N ARG A 862 24.97 27.15 -4.38
CA ARG A 862 25.76 28.37 -4.56
C ARG A 862 26.40 28.80 -3.25
N PHE A 863 27.63 29.31 -3.33
CA PHE A 863 28.44 29.70 -2.19
C PHE A 863 29.08 31.07 -2.43
N LYS A 864 29.16 31.90 -1.38
CA LYS A 864 29.82 33.20 -1.40
C LYS A 864 30.57 33.42 -0.09
N LEU A 865 31.84 33.81 -0.16
CA LEU A 865 32.61 34.25 1.00
C LEU A 865 31.95 35.50 1.63
N LEU A 866 31.72 35.47 2.94
CA LEU A 866 31.28 36.62 3.72
C LEU A 866 32.46 37.24 4.48
N SER A 867 33.21 36.42 5.23
CA SER A 867 34.36 36.89 6.02
C SER A 867 35.38 35.78 6.19
N TYR A 868 36.64 36.12 6.36
CA TYR A 868 37.74 35.18 6.61
C TYR A 868 38.49 35.60 7.87
N ASP A 869 38.65 34.68 8.81
CA ASP A 869 39.48 34.87 10.00
C ASP A 869 40.83 34.16 9.81
N ALA A 870 41.87 34.96 9.63
CA ALA A 870 43.25 34.47 9.48
C ALA A 870 43.81 33.82 10.76
N LYS A 871 43.25 34.10 11.95
CA LYS A 871 43.75 33.52 13.21
C LYS A 871 43.34 32.06 13.35
N THR A 872 42.11 31.74 13.00
CA THR A 872 41.56 30.38 13.06
C THR A 872 41.70 29.62 11.75
N ASP A 873 42.08 30.31 10.67
CA ASP A 873 42.06 29.81 9.30
C ASP A 873 40.69 29.24 8.91
N GLN A 874 39.66 30.07 9.12
CA GLN A 874 38.27 29.71 8.88
C GLN A 874 37.53 30.82 8.13
N SER A 875 36.58 30.43 7.29
CA SER A 875 35.74 31.37 6.54
C SER A 875 34.28 31.23 6.92
N LEU A 876 33.59 32.36 7.01
CA LEU A 876 32.13 32.43 7.04
C LEU A 876 31.61 32.51 5.60
N VAL A 877 30.75 31.57 5.22
CA VAL A 877 30.27 31.40 3.85
C VAL A 877 28.74 31.43 3.81
N SER A 878 28.18 32.26 2.93
CA SER A 878 26.78 32.23 2.55
C SER A 878 26.52 31.07 1.59
N CYS A 879 25.52 30.26 1.89
CA CYS A 879 25.21 29.04 1.14
C CYS A 879 23.74 29.05 0.69
N ALA A 880 23.49 28.88 -0.60
CA ALA A 880 22.14 28.82 -1.17
C ALA A 880 21.94 27.51 -1.96
N PRO A 881 21.27 26.50 -1.38
CA PRO A 881 20.96 25.27 -2.09
C PRO A 881 19.79 25.52 -3.07
N ILE A 882 20.04 25.31 -4.37
CA ILE A 882 19.02 25.42 -5.43
C ILE A 882 18.16 24.16 -5.45
N THR A 883 18.78 22.99 -5.22
CA THR A 883 18.09 21.72 -4.99
C THR A 883 18.06 21.35 -3.51
N GLY A 884 17.27 20.34 -3.13
CA GLY A 884 17.18 19.87 -1.73
C GLY A 884 17.51 18.39 -1.55
N ARG A 885 18.79 18.01 -1.59
CA ARG A 885 19.26 16.65 -1.24
C ARG A 885 19.72 16.60 0.23
N GLY A 886 19.73 15.42 0.83
CA GLY A 886 20.22 15.25 2.21
C GLY A 886 21.73 15.47 2.27
N HIS A 887 22.19 16.21 3.28
CA HIS A 887 23.59 16.61 3.48
C HIS A 887 24.20 17.40 2.30
N GLN A 888 23.39 18.00 1.42
CA GLN A 888 23.86 18.59 0.17
C GLN A 888 24.96 19.64 0.37
N LEU A 889 24.73 20.62 1.24
CA LEU A 889 25.72 21.68 1.50
C LEU A 889 27.00 21.12 2.13
N ARG A 890 26.88 20.14 3.03
CA ARG A 890 28.00 19.49 3.73
C ARG A 890 28.93 18.78 2.72
N VAL A 891 28.34 17.96 1.85
CA VAL A 891 29.06 17.21 0.81
C VAL A 891 29.66 18.13 -0.25
N HIS A 892 28.92 19.14 -0.71
CA HIS A 892 29.43 20.09 -1.71
C HIS A 892 30.59 20.94 -1.18
N LEU A 893 30.51 21.40 0.08
CA LEU A 893 31.60 22.13 0.74
C LEU A 893 32.85 21.26 0.92
N GLN A 894 32.68 20.00 1.32
CA GLN A 894 33.78 19.03 1.34
C GLN A 894 34.40 18.83 -0.04
N LEU A 895 33.56 18.62 -1.07
CA LEU A 895 34.00 18.35 -2.45
C LEU A 895 34.96 19.42 -2.96
N ILE A 896 34.66 20.69 -2.67
CA ILE A 896 35.48 21.84 -3.09
C ILE A 896 36.63 22.15 -2.12
N GLY A 897 36.91 21.27 -1.15
CA GLY A 897 38.05 21.39 -0.23
C GLY A 897 37.83 22.30 0.98
N HIS A 898 36.60 22.78 1.21
CA HIS A 898 36.24 23.67 2.31
C HIS A 898 35.15 23.05 3.18
N PRO A 899 35.39 21.89 3.83
CA PRO A 899 34.38 21.28 4.69
C PRO A 899 34.02 22.22 5.84
N ILE A 900 32.80 22.04 6.35
CA ILE A 900 32.35 22.73 7.56
C ILE A 900 33.29 22.32 8.70
N HIS A 901 33.84 23.30 9.43
CA HIS A 901 35.07 23.09 10.20
C HIS A 901 34.92 21.99 11.28
N ASN A 902 33.74 21.85 11.88
CA ASN A 902 33.41 20.87 12.92
C ASN A 902 32.57 19.67 12.42
N ASP A 903 32.41 19.51 11.10
CA ASP A 903 31.67 18.41 10.51
C ASP A 903 32.55 17.16 10.30
N VAL A 904 32.71 16.38 11.36
CA VAL A 904 33.56 15.17 11.38
C VAL A 904 33.19 14.16 10.27
N GLU A 905 31.92 14.07 9.90
CA GLU A 905 31.45 13.13 8.86
C GLU A 905 32.02 13.48 7.48
N TYR A 906 32.24 14.77 7.20
CA TYR A 906 32.67 15.25 5.89
C TYR A 906 34.01 16.00 5.93
N GLY A 907 34.93 15.62 6.84
CA GLY A 907 36.32 16.10 6.84
C GLY A 907 36.61 17.32 7.71
N GLY A 908 35.66 17.73 8.56
CA GLY A 908 35.89 18.65 9.68
C GLY A 908 36.65 17.97 10.83
N PHE A 909 37.07 18.78 11.80
CA PHE A 909 37.86 18.36 12.96
C PHE A 909 37.29 18.91 14.26
N LEU A 910 37.33 18.10 15.31
CA LEU A 910 37.00 18.50 16.69
C LEU A 910 38.19 18.20 17.60
N ASP A 911 38.43 19.02 18.63
CA ASP A 911 39.45 18.74 19.64
C ASP A 911 39.06 17.47 20.43
N PHE A 912 39.91 16.44 20.37
CA PHE A 912 39.71 15.16 21.04
C PHE A 912 39.40 15.30 22.53
N LYS A 913 39.99 16.26 23.24
CA LYS A 913 39.70 16.47 24.66
C LYS A 913 38.25 16.91 24.89
N TYR A 914 37.72 17.74 23.99
CA TYR A 914 36.35 18.23 24.07
C TYR A 914 35.34 17.14 23.69
N VAL A 915 35.66 16.34 22.67
CA VAL A 915 34.89 15.16 22.26
C VAL A 915 34.73 14.17 23.40
N ASP A 916 35.82 13.80 24.07
CA ASP A 916 35.82 12.87 25.19
C ASP A 916 34.96 13.36 26.37
N ILE A 917 35.03 14.67 26.68
CA ILE A 917 34.23 15.27 27.76
C ILE A 917 32.74 15.19 27.41
N GLN A 918 32.36 15.57 26.20
CA GLN A 918 30.95 15.57 25.76
C GLN A 918 30.36 14.17 25.65
N GLU A 919 31.16 13.19 25.20
CA GLU A 919 30.74 11.80 25.17
C GLU A 919 30.51 11.27 26.59
N LYS A 920 31.45 11.50 27.52
CA LYS A 920 31.29 11.14 28.94
C LYS A 920 30.04 11.76 29.56
N GLN A 921 29.84 13.07 29.35
CA GLN A 921 28.64 13.77 29.79
C GLN A 921 27.36 13.16 29.22
N SER A 922 27.39 12.73 27.95
CA SER A 922 26.23 12.10 27.32
C SER A 922 25.90 10.76 27.96
N ILE A 923 26.93 9.94 28.17
CA ILE A 923 26.80 8.61 28.80
C ILE A 923 26.27 8.76 30.22
N GLU A 924 26.87 9.63 31.03
CA GLU A 924 26.44 9.90 32.40
C GLU A 924 24.99 10.37 32.46
N SER A 925 24.58 11.24 31.52
CA SER A 925 23.20 11.75 31.46
C SER A 925 22.17 10.65 31.20
N ILE A 926 22.46 9.71 30.29
CA ILE A 926 21.58 8.57 30.01
C ILE A 926 21.46 7.65 31.23
N LEU A 927 22.59 7.37 31.88
CA LEU A 927 22.64 6.51 33.07
C LEU A 927 21.94 7.15 34.28
N ASN A 928 22.10 8.45 34.48
CA ASN A 928 21.46 9.19 35.58
C ASN A 928 19.95 9.28 35.37
N ALA A 929 19.49 9.61 34.15
CA ALA A 929 18.06 9.61 33.83
C ALA A 929 17.41 8.25 34.12
N SER A 930 18.14 7.15 33.89
CA SER A 930 17.66 5.80 34.17
C SER A 930 17.56 5.47 35.67
N LYS A 931 18.33 6.14 36.53
CA LYS A 931 18.32 5.95 37.99
C LYS A 931 17.32 6.87 38.69
N GLU A 932 17.17 8.08 38.18
CA GLU A 932 16.42 9.16 38.83
C GLU A 932 14.94 9.21 38.42
N SER A 933 14.54 8.47 37.37
CA SER A 933 13.18 8.48 36.86
C SER A 933 12.54 7.09 36.82
N THR A 934 11.22 7.04 37.02
CA THR A 934 10.46 5.81 36.85
C THR A 934 10.35 5.47 35.37
N CYS A 935 10.77 4.26 34.99
CA CYS A 935 10.61 3.78 33.63
C CYS A 935 9.12 3.78 33.24
N LEU A 936 8.81 4.43 32.12
CA LEU A 936 7.45 4.48 31.59
C LEU A 936 7.13 3.15 30.89
N MET A 937 5.90 2.65 30.97
CA MET A 937 5.55 1.33 30.41
C MET A 937 4.29 1.37 29.54
N ASP A 938 4.29 0.59 28.46
CA ASP A 938 3.09 0.32 27.67
C ASP A 938 2.23 -0.77 28.35
N GLU A 939 0.93 -0.51 28.54
CA GLU A 939 -0.01 -1.40 29.22
C GLU A 939 -0.15 -2.79 28.58
N SER A 940 0.22 -2.94 27.30
CA SER A 940 0.20 -4.25 26.62
C SER A 940 1.41 -5.14 26.97
N VAL A 941 2.30 -4.67 27.84
CA VAL A 941 3.49 -5.37 28.31
C VAL A 941 3.28 -5.83 29.74
N THR A 942 3.60 -7.11 30.02
CA THR A 942 3.51 -7.65 31.37
C THR A 942 4.67 -7.17 32.24
N GLU A 943 4.52 -7.24 33.56
CA GLU A 943 5.62 -6.90 34.48
C GLU A 943 6.87 -7.75 34.25
N ASP A 944 6.69 -9.03 33.90
CA ASP A 944 7.82 -9.94 33.64
C ASP A 944 8.54 -9.59 32.35
N GLU A 945 7.81 -9.29 31.27
CA GLU A 945 8.41 -8.81 30.02
C GLU A 945 9.14 -7.49 30.24
N ALA A 946 8.60 -6.59 31.06
CA ALA A 946 9.27 -5.33 31.39
C ALA A 946 10.58 -5.57 32.17
N LYS A 947 10.55 -6.43 33.20
CA LYS A 947 11.76 -6.82 33.96
C LYS A 947 12.81 -7.45 33.04
N CYS A 948 12.40 -8.37 32.17
CA CYS A 948 13.27 -9.00 31.18
C CYS A 948 13.85 -7.97 30.20
N ALA A 949 13.04 -7.05 29.67
CA ALA A 949 13.51 -6.01 28.76
C ALA A 949 14.53 -5.07 29.41
N ILE A 950 14.35 -4.72 30.68
CA ILE A 950 15.30 -3.90 31.45
C ILE A 950 16.60 -4.68 31.68
N ALA A 951 16.52 -5.94 32.11
CA ALA A 951 17.68 -6.79 32.38
C ALA A 951 18.53 -7.03 31.12
N MET A 952 17.88 -7.15 29.96
CA MET A 952 18.54 -7.34 28.66
C MET A 952 18.97 -6.02 28.00
N CYS A 953 18.60 -4.87 28.55
CA CYS A 953 19.00 -3.58 27.99
C CYS A 953 20.51 -3.36 28.18
N LYS A 954 21.25 -3.24 27.06
CA LYS A 954 22.71 -3.01 27.10
C LYS A 954 23.08 -1.75 27.90
N CYS A 955 22.34 -0.66 27.74
CA CYS A 955 22.57 0.58 28.52
C CYS A 955 22.50 0.33 30.04
N CYS A 956 21.56 -0.50 30.49
CA CYS A 956 21.34 -0.75 31.91
C CYS A 956 22.28 -1.82 32.47
N SER A 957 22.54 -2.89 31.71
CA SER A 957 23.33 -4.04 32.17
C SER A 957 24.84 -3.84 32.07
N ALA A 958 25.31 -3.06 31.08
CA ALA A 958 26.73 -2.84 30.83
C ALA A 958 27.21 -1.40 31.06
N GLY A 959 26.35 -0.52 31.60
CA GLY A 959 26.71 0.85 31.97
C GLY A 959 27.29 1.65 30.79
N ALA A 960 28.45 2.28 30.99
CA ALA A 960 29.07 3.16 29.99
C ALA A 960 29.37 2.47 28.65
N GLU A 961 29.93 1.25 28.69
CA GLU A 961 30.22 0.47 27.48
C GLU A 961 28.91 0.02 26.80
N GLY A 962 27.88 -0.30 27.59
CA GLY A 962 26.54 -0.58 27.10
C GLY A 962 25.92 0.57 26.31
N VAL A 963 26.10 1.81 26.77
CA VAL A 963 25.62 3.01 26.08
C VAL A 963 26.37 3.23 24.76
N LYS A 964 27.69 3.09 24.74
CA LYS A 964 28.51 3.23 23.51
C LYS A 964 28.16 2.21 22.43
N VAL A 965 27.80 0.99 22.82
CA VAL A 965 27.34 -0.04 21.86
C VAL A 965 25.92 0.23 21.37
N SER A 966 25.09 0.92 22.17
CA SER A 966 23.68 1.18 21.85
C SER A 966 23.47 2.42 20.99
N PHE A 967 24.42 3.36 21.00
CA PHE A 967 24.33 4.61 20.25
C PHE A 967 25.62 4.87 19.48
N HIS A 968 25.49 5.35 18.25
CA HIS A 968 26.65 5.79 17.49
C HIS A 968 27.30 6.99 18.19
N SER A 969 28.62 7.16 18.04
CA SER A 969 29.31 8.41 18.41
C SER A 969 28.59 9.67 17.90
N ALA A 970 28.09 9.69 16.66
CA ALA A 970 27.29 10.80 16.11
C ALA A 970 25.91 10.99 16.78
N GLN A 971 25.50 10.11 17.71
CA GLN A 971 24.30 10.21 18.55
C GLN A 971 24.63 10.55 20.01
N LEU A 972 25.90 10.51 20.43
CA LEU A 972 26.43 11.04 21.70
C LEU A 972 27.17 12.37 21.48
N LEU A 973 27.02 13.38 22.35
CA LEU A 973 27.40 14.78 22.05
C LEU A 973 28.81 14.96 21.48
N GLY A 974 29.78 14.09 21.85
CA GLY A 974 31.15 14.13 21.35
C GLY A 974 31.35 13.82 19.85
N GLY A 975 30.45 13.12 19.16
CA GLY A 975 30.70 12.68 17.76
C GLY A 975 30.27 13.66 16.65
N GLY A 976 30.32 14.97 16.85
CA GLY A 976 29.89 15.95 15.83
C GLY A 976 28.38 16.27 15.85
N HIS A 977 27.83 16.47 17.05
CA HIS A 977 26.38 16.65 17.27
C HIS A 977 25.75 17.92 16.72
N ALA A 978 26.55 18.97 16.67
CA ALA A 978 26.21 20.25 16.11
C ALA A 978 27.30 20.59 15.10
N ILE A 979 26.88 21.14 13.97
CA ILE A 979 27.79 21.68 12.97
C ILE A 979 27.48 23.16 12.82
N ASP A 980 28.49 23.93 12.43
CA ASP A 980 28.35 25.36 12.20
C ASP A 980 27.73 25.59 10.81
N LEU A 981 26.50 25.10 10.67
CA LEU A 981 25.60 25.26 9.54
C LEU A 981 24.25 25.73 10.06
N HIS A 982 23.81 26.88 9.59
CA HIS A 982 22.59 27.51 10.08
C HIS A 982 21.73 28.04 8.94
N ALA A 983 20.47 27.60 8.87
CA ALA A 983 19.46 28.12 7.97
C ALA A 983 18.99 29.49 8.47
N CYS A 984 19.46 30.60 7.90
CA CYS A 984 19.17 31.94 8.40
C CYS A 984 17.90 32.56 7.81
N LYS A 985 17.61 32.31 6.52
CA LYS A 985 16.55 33.05 5.80
C LYS A 985 15.92 32.25 4.67
N TYR A 986 14.59 32.18 4.63
CA TYR A 986 13.81 31.51 3.60
C TYR A 986 12.86 32.51 2.95
N TYR A 987 12.69 32.43 1.63
CA TYR A 987 11.65 33.13 0.89
C TYR A 987 10.76 32.10 0.23
N VAL A 988 9.44 32.26 0.36
CA VAL A 988 8.45 31.37 -0.25
C VAL A 988 7.49 32.21 -1.09
N GLY A 989 7.46 31.93 -2.38
CA GLY A 989 6.52 32.56 -3.31
C GLY A 989 5.18 31.82 -3.33
N LEU A 990 4.08 32.52 -3.04
CA LEU A 990 2.74 31.94 -2.96
C LEU A 990 1.94 32.26 -4.24
N ARG A 991 2.36 31.69 -5.38
CA ARG A 991 1.69 31.91 -6.67
C ARG A 991 0.46 31.00 -6.84
N GLN A 992 -0.70 31.60 -7.09
CA GLN A 992 -1.86 30.89 -7.67
C GLN A 992 -1.90 31.07 -9.19
N LYS A 993 -2.19 29.99 -9.92
CA LYS A 993 -2.44 30.07 -11.36
C LYS A 993 -3.75 30.81 -11.61
N GLY A 994 -3.68 31.95 -12.30
CA GLY A 994 -4.85 32.74 -12.72
C GLY A 994 -5.05 34.08 -11.99
N ILE A 995 -4.16 34.45 -11.06
CA ILE A 995 -4.16 35.75 -10.39
C ILE A 995 -3.12 36.67 -11.04
N ASN A 996 -3.41 37.98 -11.11
CA ASN A 996 -2.52 39.05 -11.55
C ASN A 996 -1.12 38.95 -10.88
N GLU A 997 -0.03 39.25 -11.60
CA GLU A 997 1.34 39.27 -11.05
C GLU A 997 1.52 40.19 -9.82
N GLU A 998 0.82 41.32 -9.73
CA GLU A 998 0.88 42.22 -8.58
C GLU A 998 0.18 41.63 -7.34
N GLU A 999 -1.02 41.06 -7.50
CA GLU A 999 -1.75 40.38 -6.43
C GLU A 999 -1.03 39.10 -5.98
N ALA A 1000 -0.37 38.38 -6.90
CA ALA A 1000 0.44 37.22 -6.57
C ALA A 1000 1.69 37.57 -5.76
N ARG A 1001 2.31 38.75 -5.98
CA ARG A 1001 3.46 39.25 -5.19
C ARG A 1001 3.06 39.69 -3.78
N MET A 1002 1.79 40.06 -3.54
CA MET A 1002 1.32 40.47 -2.21
C MET A 1002 1.37 39.36 -1.15
N HIS A 1003 1.47 38.09 -1.57
CA HIS A 1003 1.47 36.93 -0.67
C HIS A 1003 2.84 36.28 -0.50
N ASP A 1004 3.90 36.85 -1.05
CA ASP A 1004 5.25 36.33 -0.83
C ASP A 1004 5.67 36.50 0.64
N MET A 1005 6.32 35.48 1.19
CA MET A 1005 6.70 35.46 2.60
C MET A 1005 8.20 35.29 2.77
N VAL A 1006 8.78 36.08 3.67
CA VAL A 1006 10.18 35.95 4.11
C VAL A 1006 10.20 35.51 5.57
N PHE A 1007 10.93 34.44 5.83
CA PHE A 1007 11.12 33.87 7.16
C PHE A 1007 12.57 33.99 7.54
N THR A 1008 12.84 34.62 8.68
CA THR A 1008 14.19 34.85 9.18
C THR A 1008 14.26 34.43 10.65
N VAL A 1009 15.39 33.88 11.07
CA VAL A 1009 15.70 33.62 12.47
C VAL A 1009 17.04 34.27 12.84
N SER A 1010 17.28 34.47 14.14
CA SER A 1010 18.51 35.06 14.63
C SER A 1010 19.73 34.23 14.27
N LEU A 1011 20.81 34.89 13.89
CA LEU A 1011 22.10 34.24 13.64
C LEU A 1011 22.67 33.65 14.94
N PRO A 1012 23.37 32.51 14.85
CA PRO A 1012 24.04 31.92 16.00
C PRO A 1012 25.29 32.72 16.39
N MET A 1013 25.69 32.65 17.68
CA MET A 1013 26.84 33.38 18.21
C MET A 1013 28.13 33.15 17.42
N TRP A 1014 28.40 31.92 17.00
CA TRP A 1014 29.60 31.58 16.21
C TRP A 1014 29.68 32.33 14.87
N ALA A 1015 28.54 32.72 14.28
CA ALA A 1015 28.53 33.50 13.04
C ALA A 1015 28.83 34.98 13.31
N LEU A 1016 28.46 35.47 14.51
CA LEU A 1016 28.65 36.86 14.93
C LEU A 1016 30.06 37.15 15.45
N GLU A 1017 30.89 36.13 15.64
CA GLU A 1017 32.29 36.28 16.09
C GLU A 1017 33.23 36.85 15.00
N PHE A 1018 32.80 36.84 13.73
CA PHE A 1018 33.58 37.40 12.62
C PHE A 1018 33.48 38.93 12.62
N GLN A 1019 34.60 39.62 12.80
CA GLN A 1019 34.66 41.08 13.08
C GLN A 1019 34.33 41.96 11.87
N ASP A 1020 34.54 41.46 10.64
CA ASP A 1020 34.36 42.21 9.38
C ASP A 1020 33.06 41.84 8.65
N PHE A 1021 32.07 41.32 9.38
CA PHE A 1021 30.81 40.81 8.82
C PHE A 1021 29.63 41.64 9.33
N ALA A 1022 28.82 42.16 8.40
CA ALA A 1022 27.55 42.82 8.71
C ALA A 1022 26.35 41.96 8.27
N GLN A 1023 25.31 41.87 9.10
CA GLN A 1023 24.19 40.94 8.87
C GLN A 1023 23.43 41.18 7.56
N ASP A 1024 23.44 42.43 7.07
CA ASP A 1024 22.90 42.87 5.79
C ASP A 1024 23.67 42.33 4.57
N GLU A 1025 24.90 41.83 4.75
CA GLU A 1025 25.67 41.17 3.68
C GLU A 1025 25.14 39.76 3.33
N ILE A 1026 24.30 39.18 4.20
CA ILE A 1026 23.54 37.95 3.92
C ILE A 1026 22.31 38.32 3.08
N ASP A 1027 22.55 38.58 1.80
CA ASP A 1027 21.49 38.77 0.81
C ASP A 1027 21.33 37.57 -0.13
N TRP A 1028 20.22 37.54 -0.85
CA TRP A 1028 19.96 36.54 -1.87
C TRP A 1028 21.06 36.55 -2.92
N LEU A 1029 21.78 35.43 -3.03
CA LEU A 1029 22.76 35.22 -4.09
C LEU A 1029 22.03 35.31 -5.45
N LYS A 1030 22.43 36.26 -6.30
CA LYS A 1030 21.82 36.49 -7.61
C LYS A 1030 22.04 35.30 -8.55
#